data_AF-E9AD08-F1
#
_entry.id   AF-E9AD08-F1
#
_cell.length_a   1.000
_cell.length_b   1.000
_cell.length_c   1.000
_cell.angle_alpha   90.00
_cell.angle_beta   90.00
_cell.angle_gamma   90.00
#
_symmetry.space_group_name_H-M   'P 1'
#
loop_
_entity.id
_entity.type
_entity.pdbx_description
1 polymer ?
#
loop_
_entity_poly.entity_id
_entity_poly.type
_entity_poly.pdbx_seq_one_letter_code
_entity_poly.pdbx_strand_id
1 'polypeptide(L)'
;MAPFSACSFLRDIKHVDKDLRLMALFDLRRHVQSADENGITNDVVDKVLSCLSTDERCEEVQNEAANALPDMVVKCSQRDVILQYLLSTITKTRVSDDSDGANLQYLSGMTFRKCCTEFASEARRNVAFWQTQIDVARHLCVCCAAQLEVDDLEDTAREILYTAVNALVPAYKDVLGERDALVKMAVRDFQKTNSIRHASLTLVESLLTLLRAATQESVVAESLKLLVTATSSEQYVAYLQLCEVEMRALRSPPMPVVQQIIDSACERLVHAAEHYDEGEDSTETLLEVVWSLLQLSASGGAPSWRGTFAAVKDLVTFDPYASGAEEDAYAADGGYDEDYDEYYEYDNGTSDSTWKLRMWAVRVLQVLVAQHDDKELGMQSLNIVATTLQDRVQVVQLEAVKLVRTVVRHSYVHDADCVALVTSRSHELCKLVGIEDEKATAFLVKALEDIFVTFAHAVAFCESTVPLLLNQVRAHFSAVAANAAAMEGCRSIVASIIRARGDGTLLSSETVNLAKELPALCLCGGNSSATAACITKVSDTLAQVYSATHDVSVPAVLGSNYGALLENDTFPAACRAAAAESLANWAAAHGLLALEQPATALWRALDYDEVKLPVLRALSIMAGSSASSASVPTCVLEKVAALAELGPASVRAASAEVLMRRLSAPNTPPLTASFLQHLTTQFAPGYPLSLSSCELAEMCALALLLAQLFRSQTEQGVSFHETYFAGVWEHVARLADAVLWSRSLMNSALDSLMVLVGTVYEHEYASRLPIEDGVRQFLVSNQSHIPCICTVVHCVGAGSPSAVSAFLHTLSPQLVERAHLLLCVGEAGQASGLSVDWSALVLDSVQSKEGELVRTCGERSLSLCMLHPGNVETILMPCGERAADSGTAGRYYYVKSIKEAATLALSRYNTAFHDAAVSKRLLSLFLQSSASADLAELYGACAGILSIFMLDAERGLMIADTLFETEASLDTRVTCMVALRYFLSTLAERSASIEIHRHIVLRALLQLHRPTDTKESTAPSLPLRSMALRLLITVLQQRPHWLLCEETRATIFPNLLTELREDTKLQGTFDLSGYTHRVDKGLECRKLAFESLSAVFRAAHQHNVDLIEYCEAEASVVSTLIVACSSHGSGDSESSINDTAKNLIVRFVERKPRFVFTPSQLDSLVSKLLHDIQWGTSSTDAQKTTLLYTIRCVMRLSSHPVFAYHTGFQEVAEVARRSALLAQSLKL
;
A
#
# COMPACT_ATOMS: atom_id res chain seq x y z
N MET A 1 4.21 11.61 46.99
CA MET A 1 3.08 10.67 47.20
C MET A 1 3.64 9.44 47.88
N ALA A 2 2.99 8.96 48.94
CA ALA A 2 3.48 7.80 49.70
C ALA A 2 3.18 6.49 48.93
N PRO A 3 4.07 5.48 48.98
CA PRO A 3 3.81 4.17 48.42
C PRO A 3 2.66 3.47 49.16
N PHE A 4 1.79 2.77 48.43
CA PHE A 4 0.71 1.97 49.00
C PHE A 4 1.24 0.94 50.00
N SER A 5 0.58 0.78 51.15
CA SER A 5 0.91 -0.24 52.14
C SER A 5 -0.31 -1.09 52.46
N ALA A 6 -0.22 -2.40 52.22
CA ALA A 6 -1.30 -3.34 52.55
C ALA A 6 -1.66 -3.30 54.05
N CYS A 7 -0.69 -3.03 54.93
CA CYS A 7 -0.95 -2.91 56.37
C CYS A 7 -1.73 -1.63 56.73
N SER A 8 -1.48 -0.49 56.05
CA SER A 8 -2.28 0.72 56.26
C SER A 8 -3.67 0.53 55.67
N PHE A 9 -3.79 -0.03 54.47
CA PHE A 9 -5.09 -0.37 53.87
C PHE A 9 -5.94 -1.24 54.79
N LEU A 10 -5.41 -2.35 55.31
CA LEU A 10 -6.15 -3.28 56.17
C LEU A 10 -6.58 -2.66 57.51
N ARG A 11 -5.86 -1.64 57.99
CA ARG A 11 -6.25 -0.88 59.18
C ARG A 11 -7.35 0.12 58.85
N ASP A 12 -7.16 0.88 57.77
CA ASP A 12 -8.01 2.01 57.42
C ASP A 12 -9.36 1.52 56.83
N ILE A 13 -9.37 0.38 56.12
CA ILE A 13 -10.60 -0.27 55.60
C ILE A 13 -11.50 -0.85 56.71
N LYS A 14 -10.95 -1.18 57.88
CA LYS A 14 -11.71 -1.67 59.05
C LYS A 14 -12.22 -0.53 59.94
N HIS A 15 -11.95 0.72 59.58
CA HIS A 15 -12.32 1.87 60.40
C HIS A 15 -13.82 2.15 60.34
N VAL A 16 -14.39 2.71 61.41
CA VAL A 16 -15.83 3.07 61.48
C VAL A 16 -16.16 4.26 60.56
N ASP A 17 -15.15 5.07 60.26
CA ASP A 17 -15.27 6.28 59.42
C ASP A 17 -15.40 5.89 57.94
N LYS A 18 -16.35 6.50 57.22
CA LYS A 18 -16.57 6.26 55.79
C LYS A 18 -15.45 6.85 54.93
N ASP A 19 -14.94 8.03 55.27
CA ASP A 19 -14.00 8.77 54.41
C ASP A 19 -12.64 8.06 54.40
N LEU A 20 -12.23 7.49 55.53
CA LEU A 20 -11.03 6.67 55.63
C LEU A 20 -11.11 5.38 54.81
N ARG A 21 -12.28 4.73 54.78
CA ARG A 21 -12.51 3.53 53.95
C ARG A 21 -12.52 3.86 52.45
N LEU A 22 -13.16 4.96 52.06
CA LEU A 22 -13.16 5.47 50.69
C LEU A 22 -11.74 5.82 50.22
N MET A 23 -10.98 6.56 51.04
CA MET A 23 -9.60 6.91 50.72
C MET A 23 -8.72 5.66 50.58
N ALA A 24 -8.90 4.65 51.45
CA ALA A 24 -8.17 3.40 51.35
C ALA A 24 -8.46 2.65 50.03
N LEU A 25 -9.73 2.59 49.59
CA LEU A 25 -10.12 1.97 48.32
C LEU A 25 -9.61 2.77 47.10
N PHE A 26 -9.63 4.09 47.17
CA PHE A 26 -9.11 4.96 46.12
C PHE A 26 -7.59 4.82 45.95
N ASP A 27 -6.86 4.77 47.07
CA ASP A 27 -5.42 4.54 47.08
C ASP A 27 -5.07 3.14 46.56
N LEU A 28 -5.86 2.12 46.90
CA LEU A 28 -5.73 0.77 46.34
C LEU A 28 -5.91 0.79 44.82
N ARG A 29 -6.98 1.40 44.32
CA ARG A 29 -7.29 1.46 42.88
C ARG A 29 -6.17 2.11 42.07
N ARG A 30 -5.60 3.22 42.56
CA ARG A 30 -4.41 3.85 41.94
C ARG A 30 -3.19 2.94 41.95
N HIS A 31 -2.99 2.16 43.01
CA HIS A 31 -1.86 1.25 43.11
C HIS A 31 -1.97 0.06 42.15
N VAL A 32 -3.17 -0.55 42.03
CA VAL A 32 -3.41 -1.75 41.22
C VAL A 32 -2.97 -1.55 39.76
N GLN A 33 -3.17 -0.36 39.20
CA GLN A 33 -2.75 -0.03 37.82
C GLN A 33 -1.25 -0.18 37.59
N SER A 34 -0.44 -0.02 38.63
CA SER A 34 1.04 -0.10 38.59
C SER A 34 1.62 -1.36 39.23
N ALA A 35 0.78 -2.25 39.76
CA ALA A 35 1.21 -3.40 40.55
C ALA A 35 1.56 -4.62 39.66
N ASP A 36 2.56 -5.38 40.10
CA ASP A 36 2.87 -6.72 39.59
C ASP A 36 1.85 -7.75 40.12
N GLU A 37 1.73 -8.93 39.47
CA GLU A 37 0.71 -9.94 39.78
C GLU A 37 0.66 -10.41 41.26
N ASN A 38 1.77 -10.26 41.98
CA ASN A 38 1.91 -10.65 43.39
C ASN A 38 1.91 -9.46 44.36
N GLY A 39 1.67 -8.24 43.87
CA GLY A 39 1.70 -7.02 44.68
C GLY A 39 0.54 -6.86 45.66
N ILE A 40 -0.57 -7.57 45.42
CA ILE A 40 -1.80 -7.50 46.23
C ILE A 40 -1.97 -8.81 47.00
N THR A 41 -2.04 -8.71 48.33
CA THR A 41 -2.17 -9.86 49.23
C THR A 41 -3.61 -10.36 49.31
N ASN A 42 -3.79 -11.66 49.56
CA ASN A 42 -5.11 -12.30 49.71
C ASN A 42 -6.02 -11.58 50.73
N ASP A 43 -5.47 -11.13 51.86
CA ASP A 43 -6.22 -10.40 52.88
C ASP A 43 -6.85 -9.08 52.37
N VAL A 44 -6.20 -8.45 51.38
CA VAL A 44 -6.71 -7.22 50.73
C VAL A 44 -7.89 -7.56 49.84
N VAL A 45 -7.80 -8.64 49.06
CA VAL A 45 -8.89 -9.13 48.20
C VAL A 45 -10.11 -9.48 49.05
N ASP A 46 -9.94 -10.26 50.12
CA ASP A 46 -11.02 -10.64 51.03
C ASP A 46 -11.69 -9.40 51.65
N LYS A 47 -10.92 -8.35 51.95
CA LYS A 47 -11.46 -7.12 52.51
C LYS A 47 -12.20 -6.25 51.50
N VAL A 48 -11.74 -6.17 50.26
CA VAL A 48 -12.49 -5.51 49.19
C VAL A 48 -13.81 -6.24 48.92
N LEU A 49 -13.79 -7.58 48.86
CA LEU A 49 -15.02 -8.37 48.71
C LEU A 49 -15.97 -8.20 49.90
N SER A 50 -15.46 -8.10 51.14
CA SER A 50 -16.30 -7.81 52.31
C SER A 50 -16.94 -6.42 52.30
N CYS A 51 -16.34 -5.46 51.60
CA CYS A 51 -16.95 -4.14 51.37
C CYS A 51 -18.07 -4.19 50.32
N LEU A 52 -18.15 -5.29 49.55
CA LEU A 52 -19.20 -5.58 48.59
C LEU A 52 -20.12 -6.70 49.12
N SER A 53 -20.58 -6.54 50.37
CA SER A 53 -21.53 -7.44 51.02
C SER A 53 -22.63 -6.62 51.72
N THR A 54 -23.67 -7.30 52.18
CA THR A 54 -24.75 -6.71 52.99
C THR A 54 -24.27 -6.18 54.35
N ASP A 55 -23.04 -6.51 54.76
CA ASP A 55 -22.46 -6.04 56.02
C ASP A 55 -21.97 -4.58 55.92
N GLU A 56 -21.63 -4.11 54.71
CA GLU A 56 -21.26 -2.73 54.44
C GLU A 56 -22.50 -1.88 54.23
N ARG A 57 -22.73 -0.89 55.10
CA ARG A 57 -23.93 -0.04 55.07
C ARG A 57 -23.79 1.21 54.20
N CYS A 58 -22.58 1.50 53.72
CA CYS A 58 -22.30 2.71 52.94
C CYS A 58 -22.19 2.39 51.44
N GLU A 59 -23.17 2.85 50.65
CA GLU A 59 -23.19 2.67 49.19
C GLU A 59 -21.97 3.30 48.48
N GLU A 60 -21.44 4.41 48.98
CA GLU A 60 -20.22 5.03 48.44
C GLU A 60 -19.01 4.07 48.56
N VAL A 61 -18.89 3.39 49.70
CA VAL A 61 -17.81 2.41 49.96
C VAL A 61 -18.00 1.17 49.09
N GLN A 62 -19.24 0.68 48.94
CA GLN A 62 -19.58 -0.42 48.05
C GLN A 62 -19.23 -0.09 46.58
N ASN A 63 -19.57 1.12 46.12
CA ASN A 63 -19.27 1.59 44.77
C ASN A 63 -17.77 1.68 44.51
N GLU A 64 -16.98 2.20 45.46
CA GLU A 64 -15.53 2.29 45.26
C GLU A 64 -14.85 0.91 45.33
N ALA A 65 -15.38 -0.02 46.14
CA ALA A 65 -14.94 -1.42 46.13
C ALA A 65 -15.24 -2.07 44.77
N ALA A 66 -16.45 -1.88 44.24
CA ALA A 66 -16.85 -2.33 42.92
C ALA A 66 -15.95 -1.76 41.79
N ASN A 67 -15.50 -0.51 41.91
CA ASN A 67 -14.62 0.11 40.92
C ASN A 67 -13.17 -0.39 40.95
N ALA A 68 -12.70 -0.98 42.06
CA ALA A 68 -11.35 -1.52 42.18
C ALA A 68 -11.23 -2.95 41.59
N LEU A 69 -12.31 -3.74 41.62
CA LEU A 69 -12.29 -5.16 41.24
C LEU A 69 -11.90 -5.46 39.78
N PRO A 70 -12.29 -4.67 38.75
CA PRO A 70 -11.91 -4.96 37.36
C PRO A 70 -10.39 -4.98 37.14
N ASP A 71 -9.67 -3.98 37.67
CA ASP A 71 -8.21 -3.92 37.59
C ASP A 71 -7.57 -5.05 38.41
N MET A 72 -8.19 -5.43 39.55
CA MET A 72 -7.72 -6.52 40.40
C MET A 72 -7.84 -7.89 39.73
N VAL A 73 -8.88 -8.16 38.95
CA VAL A 73 -9.05 -9.43 38.22
C VAL A 73 -7.91 -9.67 37.22
N VAL A 74 -7.37 -8.60 36.64
CA VAL A 74 -6.22 -8.66 35.73
C VAL A 74 -4.90 -8.79 36.49
N LYS A 75 -4.73 -8.04 37.60
CA LYS A 75 -3.45 -7.87 38.30
C LYS A 75 -3.26 -8.71 39.55
N CYS A 76 -4.23 -9.52 39.98
CA CYS A 76 -4.12 -10.36 41.17
C CYS A 76 -4.13 -11.85 40.80
N SER A 77 -3.49 -12.67 41.64
CA SER A 77 -3.52 -14.13 41.54
C SER A 77 -4.89 -14.75 41.92
N GLN A 78 -5.65 -14.12 42.83
CA GLN A 78 -6.96 -14.60 43.29
C GLN A 78 -8.16 -14.21 42.41
N ARG A 79 -7.94 -14.05 41.10
CA ARG A 79 -8.99 -13.63 40.15
C ARG A 79 -10.20 -14.58 40.11
N ASP A 80 -9.98 -15.89 40.25
CA ASP A 80 -11.04 -16.90 40.24
C ASP A 80 -12.02 -16.70 41.41
N VAL A 81 -11.47 -16.33 42.57
CA VAL A 81 -12.25 -16.08 43.79
C VAL A 81 -13.15 -14.85 43.60
N ILE A 82 -12.61 -13.78 43.01
CA ILE A 82 -13.38 -12.56 42.72
C ILE A 82 -14.55 -12.86 41.77
N LEU A 83 -14.27 -13.55 40.66
CA LEU A 83 -15.26 -13.87 39.64
C LEU A 83 -16.35 -14.82 40.18
N GLN A 84 -15.97 -15.84 40.96
CA GLN A 84 -16.93 -16.75 41.59
C GLN A 84 -17.78 -16.05 42.66
N TYR A 85 -17.19 -15.18 43.48
CA TYR A 85 -17.93 -14.41 44.49
C TYR A 85 -19.02 -13.55 43.85
N LEU A 86 -18.66 -12.79 42.81
CA LEU A 86 -19.59 -11.95 42.08
C LEU A 86 -20.69 -12.77 41.41
N LEU A 87 -20.34 -13.87 40.73
CA LEU A 87 -21.31 -14.76 40.11
C LEU A 87 -22.31 -15.33 41.13
N SER A 88 -21.81 -15.79 42.29
CA SER A 88 -22.67 -16.33 43.35
C SER A 88 -23.59 -15.28 43.98
N THR A 89 -23.21 -14.00 43.94
CA THR A 89 -24.01 -12.91 44.50
C THR A 89 -25.13 -12.52 43.54
N ILE A 90 -24.88 -12.60 42.23
CA ILE A 90 -25.87 -12.33 41.17
C ILE A 90 -26.98 -13.40 41.16
N THR A 91 -26.65 -14.66 41.48
CA THR A 91 -27.58 -15.80 41.35
C THR A 91 -28.29 -16.21 42.63
N LYS A 92 -28.08 -15.51 43.75
CA LYS A 92 -28.81 -15.75 45.00
C LYS A 92 -30.29 -15.42 44.84
N THR A 93 -31.16 -16.37 45.18
CA THR A 93 -32.61 -16.20 45.19
C THR A 93 -33.05 -15.27 46.33
N ARG A 94 -33.91 -14.28 46.01
CA ARG A 94 -34.43 -13.32 46.98
C ARG A 94 -35.22 -14.04 48.07
N VAL A 95 -34.87 -13.77 49.33
CA VAL A 95 -35.69 -14.08 50.50
C VAL A 95 -36.07 -12.73 51.10
N SER A 96 -37.24 -12.18 50.72
CA SER A 96 -37.85 -10.89 51.12
C SER A 96 -37.56 -9.62 50.28
N ASP A 97 -38.52 -8.67 50.30
CA ASP A 97 -38.54 -7.35 49.63
C ASP A 97 -37.55 -6.34 50.26
N ASP A 98 -36.27 -6.68 50.34
CA ASP A 98 -35.23 -5.79 50.89
C ASP A 98 -34.60 -4.95 49.75
N SER A 99 -34.87 -3.64 49.73
CA SER A 99 -34.40 -2.72 48.67
C SER A 99 -32.88 -2.68 48.55
N ASP A 100 -32.19 -2.82 49.68
CA ASP A 100 -30.74 -2.72 49.78
C ASP A 100 -30.06 -3.97 49.16
N GLY A 101 -30.71 -5.13 49.26
CA GLY A 101 -30.26 -6.37 48.63
C GLY A 101 -30.33 -6.32 47.10
N ALA A 102 -31.37 -5.69 46.54
CA ALA A 102 -31.54 -5.54 45.10
C ALA A 102 -30.49 -4.59 44.48
N ASN A 103 -30.18 -3.48 45.16
CA ASN A 103 -29.13 -2.55 44.74
C ASN A 103 -27.75 -3.22 44.73
N LEU A 104 -27.43 -4.01 45.77
CA LEU A 104 -26.16 -4.74 45.84
C LEU A 104 -26.03 -5.82 44.76
N GLN A 105 -27.12 -6.53 44.45
CA GLN A 105 -27.16 -7.54 43.38
C GLN A 105 -26.91 -6.91 42.01
N TYR A 106 -27.55 -5.77 41.74
CA TYR A 106 -27.34 -5.00 40.50
C TYR A 106 -25.90 -4.45 40.40
N LEU A 107 -25.38 -3.85 41.48
CA LEU A 107 -24.00 -3.34 41.54
C LEU A 107 -22.97 -4.45 41.33
N SER A 108 -23.16 -5.61 41.99
CA SER A 108 -22.32 -6.79 41.81
C SER A 108 -22.39 -7.32 40.39
N GLY A 109 -23.58 -7.30 39.77
CA GLY A 109 -23.80 -7.65 38.38
C GLY A 109 -23.06 -6.77 37.38
N MET A 110 -23.16 -5.46 37.54
CA MET A 110 -22.45 -4.49 36.70
C MET A 110 -20.93 -4.59 36.88
N THR A 111 -20.48 -4.88 38.11
CA THR A 111 -19.08 -5.10 38.42
C THR A 111 -18.55 -6.37 37.77
N PHE A 112 -19.32 -7.47 37.83
CA PHE A 112 -19.00 -8.72 37.16
C PHE A 112 -18.84 -8.53 35.65
N ARG A 113 -19.76 -7.81 35.02
CA ARG A 113 -19.66 -7.46 33.60
C ARG A 113 -18.37 -6.71 33.29
N LYS A 114 -18.03 -5.66 34.06
CA LYS A 114 -16.77 -4.91 33.90
C LYS A 114 -15.54 -5.80 34.08
N CYS A 115 -15.55 -6.70 35.06
CA CYS A 115 -14.46 -7.66 35.28
C CYS A 115 -14.25 -8.56 34.06
N CYS A 116 -15.33 -9.10 33.48
CA CYS A 116 -15.25 -9.91 32.26
C CYS A 116 -14.72 -9.11 31.06
N THR A 117 -15.11 -7.83 30.93
CA THR A 117 -14.60 -6.95 29.86
C THR A 117 -13.10 -6.67 29.99
N GLU A 118 -12.61 -6.30 31.18
CA GLU A 118 -11.18 -6.05 31.39
C GLU A 118 -10.34 -7.32 31.26
N PHE A 119 -10.84 -8.45 31.78
CA PHE A 119 -10.21 -9.75 31.63
C PHE A 119 -10.03 -10.13 30.16
N ALA A 120 -11.06 -9.97 29.33
CA ALA A 120 -10.98 -10.20 27.89
C ALA A 120 -10.11 -9.17 27.16
N SER A 121 -10.12 -7.91 27.60
CA SER A 121 -9.27 -6.84 27.06
C SER A 121 -7.79 -7.15 27.24
N GLU A 122 -7.37 -7.54 28.44
CA GLU A 122 -5.98 -7.92 28.72
C GLU A 122 -5.59 -9.18 27.93
N ALA A 123 -6.46 -10.18 27.85
CA ALA A 123 -6.19 -11.39 27.09
C ALA A 123 -5.96 -11.11 25.59
N ARG A 124 -6.60 -10.08 25.02
CA ARG A 124 -6.33 -9.64 23.64
C ARG A 124 -5.00 -8.89 23.49
N ARG A 125 -4.53 -8.22 24.55
CA ARG A 125 -3.27 -7.45 24.55
C ARG A 125 -2.05 -8.33 24.86
N ASN A 126 -2.23 -9.37 25.68
CA ASN A 126 -1.14 -10.19 26.23
C ASN A 126 -1.41 -11.69 26.03
N VAL A 127 -0.71 -12.28 25.06
CA VAL A 127 -0.83 -13.71 24.72
C VAL A 127 -0.46 -14.62 25.90
N ALA A 128 0.50 -14.24 26.74
CA ALA A 128 0.88 -15.04 27.91
C ALA A 128 -0.22 -15.05 28.98
N PHE A 129 -0.89 -13.91 29.19
CA PHE A 129 -2.07 -13.84 30.05
C PHE A 129 -3.20 -14.71 29.49
N TRP A 130 -3.50 -14.61 28.18
CA TRP A 130 -4.50 -15.45 27.54
C TRP A 130 -4.23 -16.96 27.73
N GLN A 131 -2.97 -17.40 27.54
CA GLN A 131 -2.56 -18.81 27.69
C GLN A 131 -2.74 -19.32 29.12
N THR A 132 -2.36 -18.51 30.12
CA THR A 132 -2.42 -18.93 31.53
C THR A 132 -3.85 -18.94 32.07
N GLN A 133 -4.74 -18.09 31.56
CA GLN A 133 -6.10 -17.93 32.08
C GLN A 133 -7.20 -18.64 31.26
N ILE A 134 -6.80 -19.51 30.33
CA ILE A 134 -7.72 -20.21 29.43
C ILE A 134 -8.71 -21.11 30.18
N ASP A 135 -8.25 -21.80 31.23
CA ASP A 135 -9.06 -22.73 32.01
C ASP A 135 -10.03 -21.98 32.95
N VAL A 136 -9.65 -20.80 33.43
CA VAL A 136 -10.51 -19.89 34.21
C VAL A 136 -11.68 -19.42 33.36
N ALA A 137 -11.42 -18.95 32.13
CA ALA A 137 -12.45 -18.52 31.19
C ALA A 137 -13.42 -19.66 30.84
N ARG A 138 -12.90 -20.88 30.60
CA ARG A 138 -13.71 -22.08 30.37
C ARG A 138 -14.62 -22.36 31.55
N HIS A 139 -14.07 -22.39 32.76
CA HIS A 139 -14.84 -22.69 33.97
C HIS A 139 -15.93 -21.64 34.22
N LEU A 140 -15.62 -20.36 34.04
CA LEU A 140 -16.57 -19.26 34.18
C LEU A 140 -17.75 -19.39 33.21
N CYS A 141 -17.49 -19.71 31.94
CA CYS A 141 -18.56 -19.91 30.96
C CYS A 141 -19.43 -21.13 31.28
N VAL A 142 -18.85 -22.23 31.76
CA VAL A 142 -19.61 -23.41 32.23
C VAL A 142 -20.54 -23.00 33.38
N CYS A 143 -20.03 -22.25 34.36
CA CYS A 143 -20.84 -21.78 35.48
C CYS A 143 -21.95 -20.82 35.04
N CYS A 144 -21.69 -19.90 34.10
CA CYS A 144 -22.73 -19.01 33.57
C CYS A 144 -23.82 -19.78 32.82
N ALA A 145 -23.44 -20.77 32.00
CA ALA A 145 -24.39 -21.63 31.28
C ALA A 145 -25.32 -22.39 32.25
N ALA A 146 -24.75 -23.01 33.29
CA ALA A 146 -25.52 -23.74 34.29
C ALA A 146 -26.52 -22.85 35.06
N GLN A 147 -26.21 -21.57 35.26
CA GLN A 147 -27.10 -20.63 35.94
C GLN A 147 -28.23 -20.14 35.02
N LEU A 148 -27.95 -19.97 33.72
CA LEU A 148 -28.96 -19.61 32.73
C LEU A 148 -30.02 -20.70 32.54
N GLU A 149 -29.67 -21.98 32.75
CA GLU A 149 -30.61 -23.12 32.69
C GLU A 149 -31.68 -23.10 33.81
N VAL A 150 -31.49 -22.31 34.87
CA VAL A 150 -32.46 -22.20 35.98
C VAL A 150 -33.69 -21.40 35.52
N ASP A 151 -34.86 -22.04 35.48
CA ASP A 151 -36.09 -21.43 34.96
C ASP A 151 -36.54 -20.19 35.78
N ASP A 152 -36.38 -20.20 37.11
CA ASP A 152 -36.80 -19.12 38.03
C ASP A 152 -35.78 -17.97 38.17
N LEU A 153 -34.76 -17.89 37.30
CA LEU A 153 -33.77 -16.80 37.34
C LEU A 153 -34.40 -15.45 36.92
N GLU A 154 -34.13 -14.40 37.71
CA GLU A 154 -34.57 -13.03 37.43
C GLU A 154 -34.04 -12.50 36.09
N ASP A 155 -34.87 -11.71 35.39
CA ASP A 155 -34.52 -11.16 34.08
C ASP A 155 -33.30 -10.23 34.11
N THR A 156 -33.13 -9.45 35.18
CA THR A 156 -31.93 -8.61 35.36
C THR A 156 -30.66 -9.46 35.48
N ALA A 157 -30.71 -10.56 36.24
CA ALA A 157 -29.58 -11.47 36.37
C ALA A 157 -29.27 -12.18 35.05
N ARG A 158 -30.30 -12.60 34.31
CA ARG A 158 -30.19 -13.21 32.98
C ARG A 158 -29.51 -12.26 31.98
N GLU A 159 -29.91 -10.99 31.93
CA GLU A 159 -29.26 -9.96 31.10
C GLU A 159 -27.77 -9.77 31.45
N ILE A 160 -27.44 -9.69 32.74
CA ILE A 160 -26.06 -9.57 33.22
C ILE A 160 -25.22 -10.78 32.77
N LEU A 161 -25.75 -12.00 32.88
CA LEU A 161 -25.03 -13.21 32.47
C LEU A 161 -24.79 -13.23 30.96
N TYR A 162 -25.79 -12.93 30.13
CA TYR A 162 -25.60 -12.86 28.67
C TYR A 162 -24.55 -11.80 28.28
N THR A 163 -24.63 -10.60 28.87
CA THR A 163 -23.66 -9.52 28.59
C THR A 163 -22.25 -9.86 29.07
N ALA A 164 -22.10 -10.54 30.21
CA ALA A 164 -20.80 -11.00 30.70
C ALA A 164 -20.19 -12.08 29.79
N VAL A 165 -20.97 -13.05 29.32
CA VAL A 165 -20.52 -14.05 28.35
C VAL A 165 -20.12 -13.38 27.04
N ASN A 166 -20.94 -12.46 26.51
CA ASN A 166 -20.63 -11.69 25.30
C ASN A 166 -19.31 -10.91 25.42
N ALA A 167 -18.94 -10.42 26.62
CA ALA A 167 -17.67 -9.75 26.84
C ALA A 167 -16.45 -10.70 26.72
N LEU A 168 -16.60 -11.98 27.08
CA LEU A 168 -15.53 -12.98 27.02
C LEU A 168 -15.33 -13.56 25.61
N VAL A 169 -16.41 -13.64 24.82
CA VAL A 169 -16.41 -14.27 23.49
C VAL A 169 -15.32 -13.70 22.56
N PRO A 170 -15.11 -12.37 22.42
CA PRO A 170 -14.07 -11.84 21.54
C PRO A 170 -12.65 -12.34 21.83
N ALA A 171 -12.34 -12.71 23.08
CA ALA A 171 -11.02 -13.21 23.47
C ALA A 171 -10.94 -14.75 23.48
N TYR A 172 -12.05 -15.45 23.76
CA TYR A 172 -12.03 -16.88 24.07
C TYR A 172 -12.96 -17.76 23.22
N LYS A 173 -13.66 -17.22 22.22
CA LYS A 173 -14.67 -17.94 21.42
C LYS A 173 -14.28 -19.35 20.99
N ASP A 174 -13.04 -19.55 20.54
CA ASP A 174 -12.56 -20.83 20.00
C ASP A 174 -12.31 -21.90 21.07
N VAL A 175 -12.38 -21.51 22.35
CA VAL A 175 -11.97 -22.34 23.48
C VAL A 175 -13.06 -22.56 24.53
N LEU A 176 -14.21 -21.87 24.43
CA LEU A 176 -15.36 -22.05 25.32
C LEU A 176 -15.96 -23.46 25.20
N GLY A 177 -16.26 -24.14 26.31
CA GLY A 177 -16.72 -25.54 26.32
C GLY A 177 -18.22 -25.76 26.06
N GLU A 178 -19.08 -24.87 26.56
CA GLU A 178 -20.55 -25.04 26.62
C GLU A 178 -21.31 -24.15 25.61
N ARG A 179 -20.79 -24.01 24.40
CA ARG A 179 -21.40 -23.13 23.37
C ARG A 179 -22.79 -23.60 22.94
N ASP A 180 -22.97 -24.92 22.80
CA ASP A 180 -24.23 -25.54 22.39
C ASP A 180 -25.37 -25.23 23.38
N ALA A 181 -25.09 -25.30 24.69
CA ALA A 181 -26.07 -24.99 25.74
C ALA A 181 -26.41 -23.49 25.76
N LEU A 182 -25.39 -22.63 25.71
CA LEU A 182 -25.56 -21.17 25.70
C LEU A 182 -26.42 -20.67 24.53
N VAL A 183 -26.20 -21.18 23.32
CA VAL A 183 -26.99 -20.76 22.14
C VAL A 183 -28.43 -21.26 22.23
N LYS A 184 -28.67 -22.49 22.69
CA LYS A 184 -30.04 -22.99 22.89
C LYS A 184 -30.81 -22.16 23.92
N MET A 185 -30.16 -21.76 25.00
CA MET A 185 -30.77 -20.88 26.00
C MET A 185 -31.04 -19.48 25.42
N ALA A 186 -30.12 -18.91 24.65
CA ALA A 186 -30.30 -17.62 24.00
C ALA A 186 -31.51 -17.63 23.03
N VAL A 187 -31.67 -18.70 22.23
CA VAL A 187 -32.82 -18.92 21.33
C VAL A 187 -34.12 -19.17 22.09
N ARG A 188 -34.08 -19.62 23.34
CA ARG A 188 -35.27 -19.72 24.20
C ARG A 188 -35.63 -18.38 24.84
N ASP A 189 -34.63 -17.61 25.26
CA ASP A 189 -34.81 -16.38 26.06
C ASP A 189 -35.00 -15.11 25.23
N PHE A 190 -34.71 -15.10 23.93
CA PHE A 190 -34.77 -13.87 23.12
C PHE A 190 -36.16 -13.21 23.05
N GLN A 191 -37.23 -13.96 23.38
CA GLN A 191 -38.60 -13.45 23.42
C GLN A 191 -38.95 -12.64 24.68
N LYS A 192 -38.03 -12.53 25.63
CA LYS A 192 -38.22 -11.77 26.88
C LYS A 192 -38.08 -10.26 26.61
N THR A 193 -37.53 -9.51 27.56
CA THR A 193 -37.31 -8.07 27.43
C THR A 193 -36.39 -7.72 26.25
N ASN A 194 -36.50 -6.50 25.71
CA ASN A 194 -35.64 -6.04 24.61
C ASN A 194 -34.14 -6.11 24.96
N SER A 195 -33.77 -5.86 26.22
CA SER A 195 -32.37 -5.95 26.68
C SER A 195 -31.84 -7.39 26.61
N ILE A 196 -32.64 -8.37 27.06
CA ILE A 196 -32.31 -9.80 26.94
C ILE A 196 -32.27 -10.22 25.47
N ARG A 197 -33.24 -9.77 24.66
CA ARG A 197 -33.27 -10.05 23.21
C ARG A 197 -31.96 -9.64 22.54
N HIS A 198 -31.52 -8.39 22.72
CA HIS A 198 -30.26 -7.92 22.13
C HIS A 198 -29.04 -8.72 22.62
N ALA A 199 -28.96 -9.00 23.92
CA ALA A 199 -27.85 -9.78 24.48
C ALA A 199 -27.83 -11.23 23.96
N SER A 200 -29.00 -11.87 23.85
CA SER A 200 -29.17 -13.21 23.28
C SER A 200 -28.80 -13.25 21.80
N LEU A 201 -29.31 -12.32 20.99
CA LEU A 201 -29.00 -12.24 19.55
C LEU A 201 -27.49 -12.02 19.33
N THR A 202 -26.85 -11.14 20.10
CA THR A 202 -25.40 -10.92 20.03
C THR A 202 -24.60 -12.21 20.31
N LEU A 203 -25.08 -13.01 21.26
CA LEU A 203 -24.44 -14.28 21.62
C LEU A 203 -24.61 -15.33 20.51
N VAL A 204 -25.82 -15.43 19.94
CA VAL A 204 -26.11 -16.30 18.78
C VAL A 204 -25.20 -15.91 17.63
N GLU A 205 -25.13 -14.63 17.27
CA GLU A 205 -24.28 -14.12 16.18
C GLU A 205 -22.81 -14.54 16.35
N SER A 206 -22.32 -14.43 17.58
CA SER A 206 -20.91 -14.64 17.90
C SER A 206 -20.50 -16.11 17.99
N LEU A 207 -21.44 -17.02 18.31
CA LEU A 207 -21.14 -18.43 18.60
C LEU A 207 -21.74 -19.43 17.61
N LEU A 208 -22.71 -19.05 16.77
CA LEU A 208 -23.42 -19.99 15.88
C LEU A 208 -22.46 -20.79 14.97
N THR A 209 -21.45 -20.12 14.40
CA THR A 209 -20.42 -20.76 13.54
C THR A 209 -19.38 -21.56 14.30
N LEU A 210 -19.59 -21.81 15.58
CA LEU A 210 -18.69 -22.59 16.42
C LEU A 210 -19.41 -23.78 17.06
N LEU A 211 -20.71 -23.94 16.76
CA LEU A 211 -21.53 -25.07 17.22
C LEU A 211 -21.29 -26.31 16.36
N ARG A 212 -21.63 -27.47 16.92
CA ARG A 212 -21.67 -28.72 16.15
C ARG A 212 -22.71 -28.62 15.02
N ALA A 213 -22.40 -29.13 13.83
CA ALA A 213 -23.27 -29.06 12.66
C ALA A 213 -24.72 -29.52 12.93
N ALA A 214 -24.91 -30.64 13.63
CA ALA A 214 -26.25 -31.13 13.99
C ALA A 214 -27.03 -30.17 14.92
N THR A 215 -26.35 -29.46 15.81
CA THR A 215 -27.00 -28.47 16.69
C THR A 215 -27.31 -27.19 15.94
N GLN A 216 -26.38 -26.73 15.09
CA GLN A 216 -26.57 -25.59 14.22
C GLN A 216 -27.77 -25.77 13.27
N GLU A 217 -27.87 -26.94 12.61
CA GLU A 217 -29.02 -27.28 11.76
C GLU A 217 -30.33 -27.31 12.55
N SER A 218 -30.32 -27.88 13.76
CA SER A 218 -31.49 -27.92 14.63
C SER A 218 -31.96 -26.53 15.04
N VAL A 219 -31.04 -25.64 15.42
CA VAL A 219 -31.35 -24.26 15.83
C VAL A 219 -31.97 -23.49 14.66
N VAL A 220 -31.32 -23.51 13.49
CA VAL A 220 -31.83 -22.81 12.30
C VAL A 220 -33.20 -23.35 11.87
N ALA A 221 -33.39 -24.67 11.91
CA ALA A 221 -34.67 -25.28 11.56
C ALA A 221 -35.79 -24.92 12.54
N GLU A 222 -35.47 -24.81 13.84
CA GLU A 222 -36.40 -24.36 14.88
C GLU A 222 -36.78 -22.89 14.70
N SER A 223 -35.80 -22.01 14.48
CA SER A 223 -36.01 -20.58 14.23
C SER A 223 -36.86 -20.33 12.98
N LEU A 224 -36.61 -21.04 11.88
CA LEU A 224 -37.41 -20.95 10.66
C LEU A 224 -38.86 -21.43 10.89
N LYS A 225 -39.04 -22.52 11.64
CA LYS A 225 -40.37 -23.02 11.99
C LYS A 225 -41.14 -22.00 12.82
N LEU A 226 -40.48 -21.34 13.77
CA LEU A 226 -41.07 -20.28 14.58
C LEU A 226 -41.50 -19.08 13.71
N LEU A 227 -40.67 -18.65 12.75
CA LEU A 227 -40.99 -17.57 11.81
C LEU A 227 -42.26 -17.88 10.99
N VAL A 228 -42.34 -19.08 10.41
CA VAL A 228 -43.47 -19.49 9.53
C VAL A 228 -44.77 -19.68 10.32
N THR A 229 -44.69 -20.02 11.61
CA THR A 229 -45.87 -20.26 12.46
C THR A 229 -46.31 -19.03 13.28
N ALA A 230 -45.62 -17.90 13.13
CA ALA A 230 -45.90 -16.68 13.87
C ALA A 230 -47.27 -16.07 13.50
N THR A 231 -48.11 -15.83 14.52
CA THR A 231 -49.49 -15.32 14.33
C THR A 231 -49.64 -13.82 14.57
N SER A 232 -48.75 -13.19 15.34
CA SER A 232 -48.74 -11.74 15.60
C SER A 232 -47.59 -11.02 14.88
N SER A 233 -47.76 -9.72 14.60
CA SER A 233 -46.74 -8.86 13.97
C SER A 233 -45.47 -8.79 14.83
N GLU A 234 -45.62 -8.54 16.13
CA GLU A 234 -44.50 -8.47 17.09
C GLU A 234 -43.67 -9.76 17.15
N GLN A 235 -44.33 -10.93 17.23
CA GLN A 235 -43.63 -12.22 17.27
C GLN A 235 -42.88 -12.47 15.96
N TYR A 236 -43.50 -12.18 14.82
CA TYR A 236 -42.85 -12.37 13.53
C TYR A 236 -41.58 -11.52 13.40
N VAL A 237 -41.63 -10.24 13.80
CA VAL A 237 -40.45 -9.37 13.77
C VAL A 237 -39.32 -9.93 14.64
N ALA A 238 -39.63 -10.40 15.86
CA ALA A 238 -38.63 -10.99 16.73
C ALA A 238 -38.01 -12.28 16.13
N TYR A 239 -38.82 -13.15 15.52
CA TYR A 239 -38.32 -14.34 14.83
C TYR A 239 -37.52 -14.00 13.58
N LEU A 240 -37.91 -12.95 12.86
CA LEU A 240 -37.23 -12.49 11.67
C LEU A 240 -35.83 -11.97 12.02
N GLN A 241 -35.69 -11.18 13.08
CA GLN A 241 -34.39 -10.72 13.60
C GLN A 241 -33.50 -11.89 14.03
N LEU A 242 -34.08 -12.93 14.64
CA LEU A 242 -33.34 -14.15 14.98
C LEU A 242 -32.81 -14.85 13.72
N CYS A 243 -33.67 -15.09 12.73
CA CYS A 243 -33.28 -15.68 11.45
C CYS A 243 -32.24 -14.82 10.72
N GLU A 244 -32.36 -13.50 10.73
CA GLU A 244 -31.39 -12.58 10.14
C GLU A 244 -30.01 -12.75 10.78
N VAL A 245 -29.95 -12.70 12.11
CA VAL A 245 -28.71 -12.87 12.88
C VAL A 245 -28.07 -14.23 12.62
N GLU A 246 -28.88 -15.29 12.59
CA GLU A 246 -28.40 -16.63 12.26
C GLU A 246 -27.80 -16.67 10.85
N MET A 247 -28.54 -16.21 9.83
CA MET A 247 -28.06 -16.21 8.45
C MET A 247 -26.78 -15.37 8.28
N ARG A 248 -26.68 -14.23 8.97
CA ARG A 248 -25.48 -13.36 8.93
C ARG A 248 -24.28 -14.02 9.58
N ALA A 249 -24.50 -14.72 10.70
CA ALA A 249 -23.44 -15.47 11.36
C ALA A 249 -22.91 -16.59 10.45
N LEU A 250 -23.80 -17.31 9.75
CA LEU A 250 -23.43 -18.34 8.79
C LEU A 250 -22.70 -17.75 7.58
N ARG A 251 -21.36 -17.85 7.54
CA ARG A 251 -20.51 -17.36 6.41
C ARG A 251 -20.93 -17.86 5.00
N SER A 252 -21.72 -18.93 4.95
CA SER A 252 -22.37 -19.47 3.74
C SER A 252 -23.74 -20.02 4.13
N PRO A 253 -24.76 -19.16 4.26
CA PRO A 253 -26.09 -19.61 4.64
C PRO A 253 -26.70 -20.44 3.51
N PRO A 254 -27.57 -21.43 3.81
CA PRO A 254 -28.27 -22.18 2.78
C PRO A 254 -29.20 -21.24 2.01
N MET A 255 -28.83 -20.90 0.76
CA MET A 255 -29.55 -19.93 -0.07
C MET A 255 -31.06 -20.22 -0.24
N PRO A 256 -31.54 -21.48 -0.31
CA PRO A 256 -32.98 -21.75 -0.33
C PRO A 256 -33.70 -21.26 0.94
N VAL A 257 -33.04 -21.31 2.10
CA VAL A 257 -33.58 -20.83 3.38
C VAL A 257 -33.57 -19.30 3.40
N VAL A 258 -32.48 -18.68 2.94
CA VAL A 258 -32.41 -17.21 2.81
C VAL A 258 -33.51 -16.69 1.88
N GLN A 259 -33.71 -17.34 0.73
CA GLN A 259 -34.78 -17.00 -0.20
C GLN A 259 -36.16 -17.17 0.46
N GLN A 260 -36.39 -18.25 1.20
CA GLN A 260 -37.66 -18.47 1.89
C GLN A 260 -37.94 -17.39 2.95
N ILE A 261 -36.92 -16.91 3.66
CA ILE A 261 -37.05 -15.81 4.63
C ILE A 261 -37.35 -14.48 3.89
N ILE A 262 -36.62 -14.19 2.81
CA ILE A 262 -36.85 -12.99 1.98
C ILE A 262 -38.26 -13.01 1.39
N ASP A 263 -38.70 -14.13 0.81
CA ASP A 263 -40.03 -14.27 0.22
C ASP A 263 -41.12 -14.03 1.27
N SER A 264 -40.96 -14.61 2.48
CA SER A 264 -41.89 -14.40 3.58
C SER A 264 -41.97 -12.93 4.02
N ALA A 265 -40.84 -12.22 4.08
CA ALA A 265 -40.82 -10.80 4.42
C ALA A 265 -41.43 -9.94 3.29
N CYS A 266 -41.10 -10.26 2.03
CA CYS A 266 -41.64 -9.59 0.85
C CYS A 266 -43.16 -9.73 0.75
N GLU A 267 -43.74 -10.91 1.04
CA GLU A 267 -45.20 -11.11 1.07
C GLU A 267 -45.91 -10.12 1.99
N ARG A 268 -45.28 -9.75 3.12
CA ARG A 268 -45.83 -8.75 4.06
C ARG A 268 -45.57 -7.31 3.58
N LEU A 269 -44.46 -7.07 2.89
CA LEU A 269 -44.11 -5.74 2.37
C LEU A 269 -44.98 -5.30 1.17
N VAL A 270 -45.47 -6.23 0.33
CA VAL A 270 -46.26 -5.92 -0.88
C VAL A 270 -47.47 -5.03 -0.61
N HIS A 271 -48.09 -5.15 0.58
CA HIS A 271 -49.26 -4.35 0.97
C HIS A 271 -48.95 -3.27 2.01
N ALA A 272 -47.67 -3.07 2.36
CA ALA A 272 -47.27 -2.19 3.45
C ALA A 272 -47.60 -0.71 3.18
N ALA A 273 -47.51 -0.26 1.92
CA ALA A 273 -47.91 1.10 1.55
C ALA A 273 -49.45 1.33 1.64
N GLU A 274 -50.25 0.27 1.51
CA GLU A 274 -51.71 0.34 1.55
C GLU A 274 -52.28 0.24 2.98
N HIS A 275 -51.56 -0.43 3.88
CA HIS A 275 -51.99 -0.74 5.25
C HIS A 275 -51.06 -0.13 6.31
N TYR A 276 -50.37 0.97 5.97
CA TYR A 276 -49.43 1.61 6.89
C TYR A 276 -50.17 2.14 8.14
N ASP A 277 -49.69 1.73 9.31
CA ASP A 277 -50.13 2.22 10.62
C ASP A 277 -48.94 2.88 11.31
N GLU A 278 -49.06 4.15 11.70
CA GLU A 278 -48.01 4.95 12.34
C GLU A 278 -47.50 4.33 13.67
N GLY A 279 -48.27 3.40 14.26
CA GLY A 279 -47.92 2.72 15.52
C GLY A 279 -47.13 1.41 15.39
N GLU A 280 -46.95 0.83 14.20
CA GLU A 280 -46.21 -0.44 14.01
C GLU A 280 -44.84 -0.22 13.32
N ASP A 281 -43.76 -0.15 14.10
CA ASP A 281 -42.34 -0.11 13.66
C ASP A 281 -41.87 -1.39 12.89
N SER A 282 -42.81 -2.27 12.53
CA SER A 282 -42.55 -3.59 11.95
C SER A 282 -42.02 -3.50 10.50
N THR A 283 -42.48 -2.51 9.72
CA THR A 283 -42.13 -2.36 8.29
C THR A 283 -40.71 -1.85 8.08
N GLU A 284 -40.23 -0.96 8.94
CA GLU A 284 -38.82 -0.53 8.94
C GLU A 284 -37.90 -1.74 9.17
N THR A 285 -38.20 -2.54 10.20
CA THR A 285 -37.41 -3.73 10.55
C THR A 285 -37.43 -4.77 9.43
N LEU A 286 -38.55 -4.94 8.74
CA LEU A 286 -38.66 -5.84 7.58
C LEU A 286 -37.69 -5.44 6.45
N LEU A 287 -37.66 -4.15 6.10
CA LEU A 287 -36.77 -3.65 5.05
C LEU A 287 -35.29 -3.75 5.44
N GLU A 288 -34.96 -3.46 6.70
CA GLU A 288 -33.60 -3.61 7.24
C GLU A 288 -33.12 -5.07 7.14
N VAL A 289 -33.95 -6.03 7.56
CA VAL A 289 -33.63 -7.46 7.47
C VAL A 289 -33.49 -7.90 6.01
N VAL A 290 -34.41 -7.52 5.12
CA VAL A 290 -34.33 -7.88 3.70
C VAL A 290 -33.05 -7.33 3.08
N TRP A 291 -32.70 -6.07 3.36
CA TRP A 291 -31.45 -5.48 2.91
C TRP A 291 -30.23 -6.26 3.40
N SER A 292 -30.19 -6.57 4.70
CA SER A 292 -29.11 -7.32 5.34
C SER A 292 -28.93 -8.72 4.75
N LEU A 293 -30.03 -9.45 4.52
CA LEU A 293 -30.00 -10.79 3.91
C LEU A 293 -29.57 -10.77 2.44
N LEU A 294 -30.00 -9.77 1.67
CA LEU A 294 -29.57 -9.63 0.28
C LEU A 294 -28.05 -9.48 0.19
N GLN A 295 -27.42 -8.72 1.07
CA GLN A 295 -25.96 -8.53 1.09
C GLN A 295 -25.16 -9.85 1.21
N LEU A 296 -25.74 -10.91 1.78
CA LEU A 296 -25.10 -12.22 1.92
C LEU A 296 -24.94 -12.98 0.58
N SER A 297 -25.70 -12.58 -0.45
CA SER A 297 -25.87 -13.32 -1.71
C SER A 297 -24.81 -13.05 -2.79
N ALA A 298 -23.80 -12.22 -2.52
CA ALA A 298 -22.84 -11.73 -3.52
C ALA A 298 -21.89 -12.80 -4.14
N SER A 299 -22.05 -14.08 -3.81
CA SER A 299 -21.07 -15.13 -4.13
C SER A 299 -21.63 -16.52 -4.44
N GLY A 300 -22.96 -16.64 -4.57
CA GLY A 300 -23.68 -17.84 -5.01
C GLY A 300 -25.02 -17.41 -5.58
N GLY A 301 -25.45 -18.02 -6.70
CA GLY A 301 -26.56 -17.58 -7.56
C GLY A 301 -27.58 -16.66 -6.90
N ALA A 302 -27.57 -15.39 -7.31
CA ALA A 302 -28.35 -14.33 -6.67
C ALA A 302 -29.86 -14.66 -6.66
N PRO A 303 -30.57 -14.32 -5.57
CA PRO A 303 -32.01 -14.51 -5.45
C PRO A 303 -32.76 -13.81 -6.59
N SER A 304 -34.00 -14.25 -6.89
CA SER A 304 -34.80 -13.58 -7.93
C SER A 304 -35.15 -12.15 -7.52
N TRP A 305 -34.67 -11.15 -8.26
CA TRP A 305 -34.89 -9.74 -7.91
C TRP A 305 -36.35 -9.28 -8.09
N ARG A 306 -37.15 -9.94 -8.95
CA ARG A 306 -38.48 -9.46 -9.36
C ARG A 306 -39.48 -9.40 -8.20
N GLY A 307 -39.48 -10.41 -7.33
CA GLY A 307 -40.39 -10.46 -6.17
C GLY A 307 -40.05 -9.36 -5.17
N THR A 308 -38.78 -9.22 -4.83
CA THR A 308 -38.29 -8.19 -3.91
C THR A 308 -38.51 -6.78 -4.47
N PHE A 309 -38.22 -6.56 -5.75
CA PHE A 309 -38.47 -5.27 -6.42
C PHE A 309 -39.97 -4.91 -6.38
N ALA A 310 -40.85 -5.86 -6.69
CA ALA A 310 -42.29 -5.64 -6.63
C ALA A 310 -42.79 -5.27 -5.23
N ALA A 311 -42.17 -5.82 -4.18
CA ALA A 311 -42.52 -5.54 -2.79
C ALA A 311 -42.04 -4.16 -2.30
N VAL A 312 -40.92 -3.64 -2.83
CA VAL A 312 -40.33 -2.38 -2.33
C VAL A 312 -40.57 -1.17 -3.23
N LYS A 313 -40.90 -1.35 -4.52
CA LYS A 313 -40.99 -0.24 -5.49
C LYS A 313 -41.93 0.89 -5.06
N ASP A 314 -43.05 0.57 -4.43
CA ASP A 314 -44.08 1.54 -4.06
C ASP A 314 -43.71 2.26 -2.74
N LEU A 315 -42.91 1.60 -1.88
CA LEU A 315 -42.37 2.16 -0.65
C LEU A 315 -41.28 3.21 -0.90
N VAL A 316 -40.58 3.14 -2.04
CA VAL A 316 -39.53 4.13 -2.38
C VAL A 316 -40.11 5.53 -2.55
N THR A 317 -41.34 5.63 -3.06
CA THR A 317 -42.03 6.91 -3.30
C THR A 317 -43.14 7.18 -2.29
N PHE A 318 -43.22 6.38 -1.22
CA PHE A 318 -44.29 6.48 -0.24
C PHE A 318 -44.04 7.66 0.71
N ASP A 319 -44.81 8.73 0.53
CA ASP A 319 -44.84 9.89 1.42
C ASP A 319 -46.31 10.32 1.66
N PRO A 320 -46.93 9.90 2.78
CA PRO A 320 -48.31 10.26 3.08
C PRO A 320 -48.50 11.74 3.42
N TYR A 321 -47.42 12.47 3.70
CA TYR A 321 -47.44 13.89 4.08
C TYR A 321 -47.12 14.83 2.91
N ALA A 322 -46.88 14.30 1.71
CA ALA A 322 -46.59 15.11 0.52
C ALA A 322 -47.84 15.85 -0.02
N SER A 323 -49.05 15.39 0.30
CA SER A 323 -50.30 16.09 -0.04
C SER A 323 -50.70 17.03 1.10
N GLY A 324 -50.31 18.29 0.99
CA GLY A 324 -50.72 19.33 1.94
C GLY A 324 -52.24 19.39 2.10
N ALA A 325 -52.70 19.22 3.33
CA ALA A 325 -53.99 19.70 3.79
C ALA A 325 -53.85 20.12 5.27
N GLU A 326 -54.13 21.42 5.50
CA GLU A 326 -54.25 22.12 6.78
C GLU A 326 -52.96 22.71 7.41
N GLU A 327 -52.26 23.54 6.63
CA GLU A 327 -51.80 24.83 7.18
C GLU A 327 -53.05 25.69 7.44
N ASP A 328 -53.45 25.85 8.70
CA ASP A 328 -54.10 27.04 9.28
C ASP A 328 -54.92 26.65 10.54
N ALA A 329 -54.32 26.69 11.75
CA ALA A 329 -55.12 26.81 12.99
C ALA A 329 -54.41 27.19 14.29
N TYR A 330 -53.08 27.10 14.44
CA TYR A 330 -52.47 27.22 15.79
C TYR A 330 -51.31 28.20 15.95
N ALA A 331 -51.19 29.20 15.07
CA ALA A 331 -50.29 30.34 15.31
C ALA A 331 -51.00 31.46 16.11
N ALA A 332 -51.45 31.15 17.33
CA ALA A 332 -51.82 32.15 18.32
C ALA A 332 -51.92 31.49 19.71
N ASP A 333 -50.85 31.53 20.51
CA ASP A 333 -50.87 32.10 21.87
C ASP A 333 -49.56 31.79 22.63
N GLY A 334 -49.08 32.77 23.41
CA GLY A 334 -48.28 32.57 24.61
C GLY A 334 -46.77 32.36 24.46
N GLY A 335 -46.01 33.46 24.53
CA GLY A 335 -44.54 33.42 24.62
C GLY A 335 -44.01 32.83 25.93
N TYR A 336 -42.84 32.19 25.81
CA TYR A 336 -41.92 31.88 26.91
C TYR A 336 -40.46 32.00 26.42
N ASP A 337 -39.59 32.37 27.36
CA ASP A 337 -38.19 32.78 27.23
C ASP A 337 -37.30 31.86 26.38
N GLU A 338 -36.63 32.48 25.40
CA GLU A 338 -35.42 31.98 24.75
C GLU A 338 -34.25 32.14 25.73
N ASP A 339 -33.74 31.05 26.32
CA ASP A 339 -32.33 30.96 26.78
C ASP A 339 -31.91 29.57 27.33
N TYR A 340 -32.67 28.48 27.13
CA TYR A 340 -32.29 27.16 27.67
C TYR A 340 -32.73 25.93 26.86
N ASP A 341 -32.73 25.97 25.52
CA ASP A 341 -32.96 24.78 24.68
C ASP A 341 -32.13 24.81 23.37
N GLU A 342 -30.89 24.30 23.42
CA GLU A 342 -30.05 24.03 22.23
C GLU A 342 -29.59 22.55 22.19
N TYR A 343 -30.43 21.64 22.70
CA TYR A 343 -30.20 20.17 22.57
C TYR A 343 -31.49 19.36 22.29
N TYR A 344 -32.63 20.03 22.17
CA TYR A 344 -33.88 19.46 21.67
C TYR A 344 -34.43 20.42 20.60
N GLU A 345 -33.96 20.24 19.36
CA GLU A 345 -34.60 20.88 18.20
C GLU A 345 -36.09 20.50 18.15
N TYR A 346 -36.91 21.52 18.01
CA TYR A 346 -38.36 21.51 18.01
C TYR A 346 -38.98 20.41 17.13
N ASP A 347 -39.56 19.42 17.81
CA ASP A 347 -40.61 18.53 17.32
C ASP A 347 -41.90 19.34 17.16
N ASN A 348 -41.99 20.11 16.07
CA ASN A 348 -43.24 20.73 15.64
C ASN A 348 -43.99 19.79 14.70
N GLY A 349 -44.85 18.96 15.29
CA GLY A 349 -46.06 18.41 14.66
C GLY A 349 -45.82 17.27 13.66
N THR A 350 -46.06 16.04 14.13
CA THR A 350 -45.95 14.74 13.44
C THR A 350 -44.52 14.32 13.13
N SER A 351 -43.94 13.51 14.01
CA SER A 351 -42.71 12.74 13.79
C SER A 351 -42.89 11.82 12.58
N ASP A 352 -42.68 12.36 11.38
CA ASP A 352 -42.64 11.58 10.15
C ASP A 352 -41.49 10.57 10.24
N SER A 353 -41.78 9.32 10.56
CA SER A 353 -40.82 8.21 10.51
C SER A 353 -40.80 7.53 9.13
N THR A 354 -41.66 7.95 8.19
CA THR A 354 -41.82 7.31 6.88
C THR A 354 -40.62 7.50 5.96
N TRP A 355 -39.80 8.54 6.18
CA TRP A 355 -38.54 8.72 5.44
C TRP A 355 -37.58 7.55 5.63
N LYS A 356 -37.63 6.85 6.77
CA LYS A 356 -36.81 5.66 7.01
C LYS A 356 -37.22 4.50 6.11
N LEU A 357 -38.51 4.37 5.83
CA LEU A 357 -39.02 3.37 4.88
C LEU A 357 -38.48 3.65 3.47
N ARG A 358 -38.57 4.91 3.01
CA ARG A 358 -38.01 5.33 1.71
C ARG A 358 -36.50 5.07 1.65
N MET A 359 -35.76 5.47 2.68
CA MET A 359 -34.32 5.24 2.81
C MET A 359 -33.97 3.74 2.65
N TRP A 360 -34.59 2.87 3.44
CA TRP A 360 -34.29 1.44 3.42
C TRP A 360 -34.73 0.79 2.11
N ALA A 361 -35.87 1.18 1.54
CA ALA A 361 -36.32 0.70 0.23
C ALA A 361 -35.32 1.06 -0.88
N VAL A 362 -34.78 2.29 -0.88
CA VAL A 362 -33.70 2.69 -1.80
C VAL A 362 -32.45 1.85 -1.59
N ARG A 363 -32.04 1.56 -0.35
CA ARG A 363 -30.91 0.68 -0.06
C ARG A 363 -31.12 -0.75 -0.56
N VAL A 364 -32.32 -1.30 -0.44
CA VAL A 364 -32.66 -2.60 -1.03
C VAL A 364 -32.47 -2.56 -2.55
N LEU A 365 -32.99 -1.53 -3.23
CA LEU A 365 -32.79 -1.36 -4.67
C LEU A 365 -31.31 -1.25 -5.06
N GLN A 366 -30.50 -0.52 -4.30
CA GLN A 366 -29.04 -0.44 -4.53
C GLN A 366 -28.39 -1.81 -4.54
N VAL A 367 -28.75 -2.68 -3.59
CA VAL A 367 -28.19 -4.04 -3.50
C VAL A 367 -28.66 -4.90 -4.67
N LEU A 368 -29.95 -4.81 -5.03
CA LEU A 368 -30.48 -5.54 -6.19
C LEU A 368 -29.76 -5.12 -7.48
N VAL A 369 -29.60 -3.83 -7.74
CA VAL A 369 -28.86 -3.35 -8.94
C VAL A 369 -27.41 -3.83 -8.90
N ALA A 370 -26.73 -3.71 -7.76
CA ALA A 370 -25.34 -4.14 -7.63
C ALA A 370 -25.12 -5.64 -7.89
N GLN A 371 -26.11 -6.47 -7.53
CA GLN A 371 -26.03 -7.93 -7.68
C GLN A 371 -26.48 -8.44 -9.05
N HIS A 372 -27.31 -7.69 -9.77
CA HIS A 372 -27.90 -8.10 -11.03
C HIS A 372 -27.53 -7.14 -12.15
N ASP A 373 -26.75 -7.63 -13.14
CA ASP A 373 -26.46 -6.89 -14.37
C ASP A 373 -27.68 -6.96 -15.35
N ASP A 374 -28.83 -6.45 -14.91
CA ASP A 374 -30.11 -6.49 -15.64
C ASP A 374 -30.57 -5.07 -16.05
N LYS A 375 -30.73 -4.85 -17.36
CA LYS A 375 -31.15 -3.56 -17.94
C LYS A 375 -32.53 -3.11 -17.45
N GLU A 376 -33.49 -4.03 -17.32
CA GLU A 376 -34.86 -3.71 -16.91
C GLU A 376 -34.87 -3.14 -15.49
N LEU A 377 -34.17 -3.83 -14.57
CA LEU A 377 -34.00 -3.40 -13.18
C LEU A 377 -33.31 -2.03 -13.09
N GLY A 378 -32.21 -1.83 -13.83
CA GLY A 378 -31.47 -0.56 -13.84
C GLY A 378 -32.34 0.62 -14.32
N MET A 379 -33.07 0.45 -15.42
CA MET A 379 -33.95 1.50 -15.96
C MET A 379 -35.14 1.80 -15.03
N GLN A 380 -35.79 0.77 -14.48
CA GLN A 380 -36.89 0.99 -13.52
C GLN A 380 -36.40 1.69 -12.25
N SER A 381 -35.21 1.33 -11.76
CA SER A 381 -34.58 2.00 -10.61
C SER A 381 -34.30 3.48 -10.90
N LEU A 382 -33.75 3.82 -12.08
CA LEU A 382 -33.52 5.22 -12.47
C LEU A 382 -34.81 6.04 -12.62
N ASN A 383 -35.93 5.42 -12.99
CA ASN A 383 -37.22 6.08 -13.08
C ASN A 383 -37.82 6.37 -11.70
N ILE A 384 -37.77 5.39 -10.79
CA ILE A 384 -38.27 5.55 -9.42
C ILE A 384 -37.44 6.62 -8.68
N VAL A 385 -36.12 6.57 -8.84
CA VAL A 385 -35.16 7.47 -8.17
C VAL A 385 -35.40 8.95 -8.48
N ALA A 386 -36.02 9.27 -9.61
CA ALA A 386 -36.40 10.63 -10.00
C ALA A 386 -37.13 11.40 -8.89
N THR A 387 -38.04 10.70 -8.21
CA THR A 387 -38.88 11.27 -7.15
C THR A 387 -38.09 11.41 -5.85
N THR A 388 -37.27 10.40 -5.50
CA THR A 388 -36.46 10.41 -4.27
C THR A 388 -35.28 11.38 -4.31
N LEU A 389 -34.79 11.76 -5.50
CA LEU A 389 -33.81 12.85 -5.63
C LEU A 389 -34.40 14.21 -5.26
N GLN A 390 -35.73 14.32 -5.22
CA GLN A 390 -36.48 15.52 -4.82
C GLN A 390 -37.16 15.35 -3.46
N ASP A 391 -36.75 14.34 -2.67
CA ASP A 391 -37.30 14.10 -1.32
C ASP A 391 -37.03 15.29 -0.40
N ARG A 392 -37.90 15.53 0.59
CA ARG A 392 -37.68 16.59 1.59
C ARG A 392 -36.59 16.24 2.60
N VAL A 393 -36.26 14.95 2.76
CA VAL A 393 -35.26 14.46 3.72
C VAL A 393 -33.92 14.16 3.03
N GLN A 394 -32.88 14.87 3.45
CA GLN A 394 -31.53 14.80 2.88
C GLN A 394 -30.93 13.37 2.86
N VAL A 395 -31.15 12.60 3.93
CA VAL A 395 -30.60 11.23 4.03
C VAL A 395 -31.16 10.33 2.91
N VAL A 396 -32.43 10.50 2.53
CA VAL A 396 -33.06 9.76 1.44
C VAL A 396 -32.47 10.18 0.09
N GLN A 397 -32.29 11.48 -0.13
CA GLN A 397 -31.65 12.03 -1.34
C GLN A 397 -30.24 11.45 -1.54
N LEU A 398 -29.42 11.38 -0.50
CA LEU A 398 -28.06 10.83 -0.58
C LEU A 398 -28.04 9.33 -0.90
N GLU A 399 -29.01 8.55 -0.41
CA GLU A 399 -29.17 7.16 -0.81
C GLU A 399 -29.64 7.04 -2.28
N ALA A 400 -30.49 7.95 -2.75
CA ALA A 400 -30.87 8.00 -4.17
C ALA A 400 -29.66 8.30 -5.07
N VAL A 401 -28.76 9.20 -4.66
CA VAL A 401 -27.49 9.48 -5.34
C VAL A 401 -26.60 8.24 -5.44
N LYS A 402 -26.49 7.45 -4.35
CA LYS A 402 -25.76 6.18 -4.35
C LYS A 402 -26.33 5.19 -5.35
N LEU A 403 -27.66 5.11 -5.47
CA LEU A 403 -28.33 4.24 -6.44
C LEU A 403 -27.98 4.63 -7.88
N VAL A 404 -28.03 5.92 -8.24
CA VAL A 404 -27.59 6.39 -9.58
C VAL A 404 -26.14 5.97 -9.84
N ARG A 405 -25.25 6.17 -8.86
CA ARG A 405 -23.84 5.80 -8.96
C ARG A 405 -23.63 4.30 -9.14
N THR A 406 -24.42 3.47 -8.47
CA THR A 406 -24.39 2.00 -8.64
C THR A 406 -24.79 1.61 -10.05
N VAL A 407 -25.88 2.15 -10.59
CA VAL A 407 -26.34 1.88 -11.97
C VAL A 407 -25.25 2.21 -13.00
N VAL A 408 -24.51 3.31 -12.82
CA VAL A 408 -23.50 3.78 -13.78
C VAL A 408 -22.24 2.88 -13.86
N ARG A 409 -22.09 1.92 -12.94
CA ARG A 409 -20.98 0.95 -12.96
C ARG A 409 -21.24 -0.28 -13.83
N HIS A 410 -22.46 -0.44 -14.35
CA HIS A 410 -22.87 -1.62 -15.11
C HIS A 410 -22.67 -1.48 -16.62
N SER A 411 -22.59 -2.63 -17.31
CA SER A 411 -22.26 -2.69 -18.73
C SER A 411 -23.35 -2.10 -19.64
N TYR A 412 -24.62 -2.24 -19.24
CA TYR A 412 -25.79 -1.78 -19.99
C TYR A 412 -25.98 -0.24 -19.98
N VAL A 413 -25.16 0.50 -19.21
CA VAL A 413 -25.31 1.95 -19.06
C VAL A 413 -25.03 2.74 -20.36
N HIS A 414 -24.37 2.11 -21.34
CA HIS A 414 -24.10 2.71 -22.65
C HIS A 414 -25.27 2.61 -23.64
N ASP A 415 -26.37 1.96 -23.27
CA ASP A 415 -27.59 1.93 -24.07
C ASP A 415 -28.24 3.32 -24.16
N ALA A 416 -28.75 3.69 -25.34
CA ALA A 416 -29.24 5.05 -25.61
C ALA A 416 -30.37 5.49 -24.65
N ASP A 417 -31.27 4.59 -24.28
CA ASP A 417 -32.38 4.89 -23.37
C ASP A 417 -31.86 5.10 -21.94
N CYS A 418 -30.87 4.30 -21.53
CA CYS A 418 -30.22 4.43 -20.23
C CYS A 418 -29.40 5.72 -20.13
N VAL A 419 -28.65 6.07 -21.18
CA VAL A 419 -27.90 7.34 -21.27
C VAL A 419 -28.83 8.53 -21.10
N ALA A 420 -30.01 8.52 -21.73
CA ALA A 420 -30.99 9.60 -21.60
C ALA A 420 -31.48 9.74 -20.14
N LEU A 421 -31.79 8.63 -19.47
CA LEU A 421 -32.18 8.63 -18.06
C LEU A 421 -31.05 9.10 -17.14
N VAL A 422 -29.83 8.58 -17.30
CA VAL A 422 -28.65 9.02 -16.53
C VAL A 422 -28.37 10.49 -16.74
N THR A 423 -28.52 11.01 -17.96
CA THR A 423 -28.39 12.44 -18.26
C THR A 423 -29.42 13.26 -17.49
N SER A 424 -30.70 12.85 -17.53
CA SER A 424 -31.78 13.51 -16.78
C SER A 424 -31.54 13.47 -15.26
N ARG A 425 -31.08 12.35 -14.70
CA ARG A 425 -30.74 12.25 -13.26
C ARG A 425 -29.51 13.09 -12.92
N SER A 426 -28.53 13.18 -13.81
CA SER A 426 -27.36 14.04 -13.62
C SER A 426 -27.73 15.52 -13.57
N HIS A 427 -28.76 15.94 -14.30
CA HIS A 427 -29.29 17.31 -14.21
C HIS A 427 -29.91 17.60 -12.84
N GLU A 428 -30.62 16.63 -12.25
CA GLU A 428 -31.14 16.74 -10.89
C GLU A 428 -30.02 16.74 -9.85
N LEU A 429 -29.03 15.85 -9.98
CA LEU A 429 -27.85 15.83 -9.12
C LEU A 429 -27.10 17.16 -9.12
N CYS A 430 -26.97 17.81 -10.30
CA CYS A 430 -26.37 19.13 -10.38
C CYS A 430 -27.13 20.16 -9.54
N LYS A 431 -28.46 20.11 -9.51
CA LYS A 431 -29.29 21.06 -8.72
C LYS A 431 -29.07 20.91 -7.21
N LEU A 432 -28.67 19.73 -6.73
CA LEU A 432 -28.40 19.48 -5.32
C LEU A 432 -27.03 20.00 -4.86
N VAL A 433 -26.12 20.32 -5.80
CA VAL A 433 -24.77 20.80 -5.48
C VAL A 433 -24.85 22.14 -4.76
N GLY A 434 -24.44 22.16 -3.49
CA GLY A 434 -24.30 23.37 -2.68
C GLY A 434 -25.58 23.88 -2.01
N ILE A 435 -26.72 23.21 -2.21
CA ILE A 435 -27.94 23.40 -1.40
C ILE A 435 -27.79 22.68 -0.05
N GLU A 436 -27.03 21.58 -0.04
CA GLU A 436 -26.85 20.68 1.09
C GLU A 436 -25.59 20.98 1.92
N ASP A 437 -25.43 20.30 3.06
CA ASP A 437 -24.26 20.45 3.94
C ASP A 437 -22.91 20.15 3.24
N GLU A 438 -21.80 20.53 3.88
CA GLU A 438 -20.46 20.40 3.28
C GLU A 438 -20.11 18.93 2.92
N LYS A 439 -20.57 17.97 3.74
CA LYS A 439 -20.31 16.53 3.53
C LYS A 439 -21.11 15.99 2.34
N ALA A 440 -22.37 16.37 2.23
CA ALA A 440 -23.21 16.02 1.11
C ALA A 440 -22.70 16.62 -0.19
N THR A 441 -22.28 17.89 -0.19
CA THR A 441 -21.70 18.53 -1.37
C THR A 441 -20.49 17.76 -1.89
N ALA A 442 -19.60 17.30 -1.01
CA ALA A 442 -18.47 16.44 -1.37
C ALA A 442 -18.92 15.12 -2.02
N PHE A 443 -19.93 14.50 -1.42
CA PHE A 443 -20.48 13.22 -1.86
C PHE A 443 -21.16 13.33 -3.24
N LEU A 444 -21.96 14.38 -3.44
CA LEU A 444 -22.65 14.70 -4.70
C LEU A 444 -21.65 14.94 -5.82
N VAL A 445 -20.64 15.78 -5.59
CA VAL A 445 -19.60 16.05 -6.60
C VAL A 445 -18.79 14.79 -6.90
N LYS A 446 -18.56 13.92 -5.90
CA LYS A 446 -17.91 12.63 -6.14
C LYS A 446 -18.77 11.67 -6.97
N ALA A 447 -20.09 11.67 -6.77
CA ALA A 447 -21.00 10.90 -7.61
C ALA A 447 -20.99 11.41 -9.06
N LEU A 448 -21.02 12.73 -9.27
CA LEU A 448 -20.90 13.33 -10.59
C LEU A 448 -19.55 12.99 -11.24
N GLU A 449 -18.44 13.03 -10.50
CA GLU A 449 -17.13 12.62 -10.99
C GLU A 449 -17.15 11.19 -11.55
N ASP A 450 -17.66 10.22 -10.79
CA ASP A 450 -17.76 8.83 -11.24
C ASP A 450 -18.61 8.69 -12.52
N ILE A 451 -19.67 9.50 -12.66
CA ILE A 451 -20.50 9.55 -13.87
C ILE A 451 -19.71 10.10 -15.06
N PHE A 452 -18.99 11.22 -14.88
CA PHE A 452 -18.19 11.83 -15.93
C PHE A 452 -17.03 10.94 -16.37
N VAL A 453 -16.42 10.16 -15.47
CA VAL A 453 -15.40 9.17 -15.85
C VAL A 453 -15.95 8.15 -16.86
N THR A 454 -17.19 7.71 -16.69
CA THR A 454 -17.85 6.77 -17.62
C THR A 454 -18.33 7.47 -18.90
N PHE A 455 -18.92 8.67 -18.80
CA PHE A 455 -19.65 9.31 -19.91
C PHE A 455 -18.93 10.50 -20.57
N ALA A 456 -17.71 10.87 -20.19
CA ALA A 456 -16.97 11.98 -20.78
C ALA A 456 -16.78 11.88 -22.31
N HIS A 457 -16.81 10.66 -22.86
CA HIS A 457 -16.74 10.42 -24.30
C HIS A 457 -18.01 10.89 -25.05
N ALA A 458 -19.18 10.88 -24.39
CA ALA A 458 -20.45 11.28 -24.98
C ALA A 458 -20.61 12.81 -25.02
N VAL A 459 -20.59 13.39 -26.24
CA VAL A 459 -20.69 14.86 -26.46
C VAL A 459 -21.98 15.44 -25.89
N ALA A 460 -23.12 14.88 -26.27
CA ALA A 460 -24.44 15.38 -25.86
C ALA A 460 -24.65 15.37 -24.33
N PHE A 461 -24.06 14.39 -23.63
CA PHE A 461 -24.07 14.35 -22.16
C PHE A 461 -23.29 15.52 -21.56
N CYS A 462 -22.06 15.76 -22.06
CA CYS A 462 -21.22 16.85 -21.58
C CYS A 462 -21.84 18.22 -21.86
N GLU A 463 -22.33 18.43 -23.10
CA GLU A 463 -22.92 19.71 -23.53
C GLU A 463 -24.20 20.07 -22.75
N SER A 464 -24.94 19.09 -22.25
CA SER A 464 -26.13 19.34 -21.43
C SER A 464 -25.84 19.47 -19.93
N THR A 465 -24.88 18.71 -19.41
CA THR A 465 -24.65 18.58 -17.95
C THR A 465 -23.63 19.60 -17.41
N VAL A 466 -22.54 19.86 -18.15
CA VAL A 466 -21.49 20.81 -17.72
C VAL A 466 -22.01 22.23 -17.48
N PRO A 467 -22.91 22.80 -18.32
CA PRO A 467 -23.46 24.14 -18.06
C PRO A 467 -24.24 24.22 -16.75
N LEU A 468 -24.98 23.17 -16.40
CA LEU A 468 -25.73 23.10 -15.14
C LEU A 468 -24.78 23.03 -13.95
N LEU A 469 -23.78 22.16 -14.01
CA LEU A 469 -22.76 22.06 -12.96
C LEU A 469 -22.02 23.38 -12.77
N LEU A 470 -21.61 24.04 -13.87
CA LEU A 470 -20.94 25.34 -13.82
C LEU A 470 -21.79 26.41 -13.12
N ASN A 471 -23.08 26.48 -13.45
CA ASN A 471 -24.00 27.44 -12.82
C ASN A 471 -24.11 27.19 -11.30
N GLN A 472 -24.12 25.92 -10.89
CA GLN A 472 -24.25 25.54 -9.48
C GLN A 472 -22.96 25.77 -8.69
N VAL A 473 -21.80 25.45 -9.28
CA VAL A 473 -20.48 25.80 -8.73
C VAL A 473 -20.35 27.31 -8.54
N ARG A 474 -20.89 28.12 -9.46
CA ARG A 474 -20.89 29.59 -9.32
C ARG A 474 -21.86 30.09 -8.26
N ALA A 475 -23.09 29.55 -8.22
CA ALA A 475 -24.10 29.96 -7.26
C ALA A 475 -23.70 29.60 -5.81
N HIS A 476 -23.05 28.45 -5.62
CA HIS A 476 -22.66 27.90 -4.32
C HIS A 476 -21.14 27.84 -4.15
N PHE A 477 -20.44 28.85 -4.68
CA PHE A 477 -18.99 28.88 -4.75
C PHE A 477 -18.31 28.65 -3.39
N SER A 478 -18.78 29.30 -2.33
CA SER A 478 -18.20 29.16 -0.98
C SER A 478 -18.30 27.74 -0.42
N ALA A 479 -19.44 27.07 -0.61
CA ALA A 479 -19.67 25.70 -0.14
C ALA A 479 -18.80 24.69 -0.88
N VAL A 480 -18.66 24.85 -2.20
CA VAL A 480 -17.77 23.99 -3.02
C VAL A 480 -16.31 24.24 -2.66
N ALA A 481 -15.91 25.50 -2.44
CA ALA A 481 -14.53 25.82 -2.08
C ALA A 481 -14.16 25.25 -0.71
N ALA A 482 -15.04 25.34 0.29
CA ALA A 482 -14.80 24.84 1.64
C ALA A 482 -14.44 23.33 1.66
N ASN A 483 -14.79 22.57 0.62
CA ASN A 483 -14.55 21.13 0.55
C ASN A 483 -13.50 20.73 -0.51
N ALA A 484 -12.32 20.30 -0.04
CA ALA A 484 -11.25 19.85 -0.93
C ALA A 484 -11.60 18.66 -1.85
N ALA A 485 -12.49 17.76 -1.41
CA ALA A 485 -12.93 16.64 -2.24
C ALA A 485 -13.88 17.08 -3.35
N ALA A 486 -14.76 18.07 -3.08
CA ALA A 486 -15.60 18.67 -4.11
C ALA A 486 -14.74 19.40 -5.16
N MET A 487 -13.76 20.20 -4.74
CA MET A 487 -12.83 20.87 -5.65
C MET A 487 -12.06 19.87 -6.55
N GLU A 488 -11.50 18.81 -5.96
CA GLU A 488 -10.80 17.76 -6.71
C GLU A 488 -11.73 17.03 -7.67
N GLY A 489 -12.99 16.81 -7.29
CA GLY A 489 -14.02 16.23 -8.15
C GLY A 489 -14.32 17.11 -9.37
N CYS A 490 -14.51 18.42 -9.18
CA CYS A 490 -14.68 19.37 -10.29
C CYS A 490 -13.46 19.36 -11.25
N ARG A 491 -12.23 19.34 -10.71
CA ARG A 491 -11.01 19.21 -11.51
C ARG A 491 -10.97 17.87 -12.27
N SER A 492 -11.31 16.77 -11.61
CA SER A 492 -11.32 15.41 -12.19
C SER A 492 -12.34 15.28 -13.32
N ILE A 493 -13.49 15.95 -13.21
CA ILE A 493 -14.49 16.05 -14.28
C ILE A 493 -13.88 16.73 -15.52
N VAL A 494 -13.26 17.90 -15.34
CA VAL A 494 -12.59 18.63 -16.45
C VAL A 494 -11.50 17.76 -17.09
N ALA A 495 -10.64 17.13 -16.28
CA ALA A 495 -9.58 16.25 -16.77
C ALA A 495 -10.11 15.02 -17.52
N SER A 496 -11.24 14.44 -17.09
CA SER A 496 -11.88 13.31 -17.75
C SER A 496 -12.43 13.69 -19.12
N ILE A 497 -13.03 14.89 -19.24
CA ILE A 497 -13.49 15.43 -20.52
C ILE A 497 -12.32 15.63 -21.47
N ILE A 498 -11.22 16.23 -21.02
CA ILE A 498 -10.01 16.43 -21.85
C ILE A 498 -9.46 15.09 -22.33
N ARG A 499 -9.29 14.12 -21.43
CA ARG A 499 -8.78 12.78 -21.76
C ARG A 499 -9.64 12.06 -22.79
N ALA A 500 -10.97 12.20 -22.70
CA ALA A 500 -11.89 11.57 -23.64
C ALA A 500 -11.93 12.24 -25.03
N ARG A 501 -11.56 13.53 -25.11
CA ARG A 501 -11.64 14.35 -26.33
C ARG A 501 -10.36 14.37 -27.16
N GLY A 502 -9.21 14.04 -26.56
CA GLY A 502 -7.89 14.07 -27.20
C GLY A 502 -7.45 15.48 -27.64
N ASP A 503 -6.21 15.61 -28.11
CA ASP A 503 -5.58 16.91 -28.42
C ASP A 503 -6.20 17.67 -29.63
N GLY A 504 -7.22 17.11 -30.29
CA GLY A 504 -7.70 17.57 -31.61
C GLY A 504 -9.17 17.98 -31.72
N THR A 505 -10.00 17.87 -30.65
CA THR A 505 -11.39 18.35 -30.68
C THR A 505 -11.59 19.56 -29.76
N LEU A 506 -12.20 20.64 -30.28
CA LEU A 506 -12.45 21.88 -29.52
C LEU A 506 -13.33 21.57 -28.29
N LEU A 507 -12.79 21.81 -27.09
CA LEU A 507 -13.54 21.75 -25.84
C LEU A 507 -14.71 22.76 -25.88
N SER A 508 -15.84 22.42 -25.25
CA SER A 508 -16.97 23.36 -25.14
C SER A 508 -16.59 24.58 -24.30
N SER A 509 -17.19 25.73 -24.61
CA SER A 509 -16.91 26.99 -23.91
C SER A 509 -17.19 26.91 -22.41
N GLU A 510 -18.16 26.09 -22.02
CA GLU A 510 -18.60 25.85 -20.66
C GLU A 510 -17.62 24.96 -19.89
N THR A 511 -16.99 23.99 -20.55
CA THR A 511 -15.90 23.19 -19.95
C THR A 511 -14.69 24.08 -19.65
N VAL A 512 -14.35 24.97 -20.58
CA VAL A 512 -13.28 25.96 -20.41
C VAL A 512 -13.61 26.93 -19.28
N ASN A 513 -14.87 27.38 -19.18
CA ASN A 513 -15.31 28.24 -18.09
C ASN A 513 -15.29 27.54 -16.73
N LEU A 514 -15.69 26.27 -16.65
CA LEU A 514 -15.57 25.47 -15.41
C LEU A 514 -14.10 25.31 -14.98
N ALA A 515 -13.19 25.08 -15.94
CA ALA A 515 -11.77 25.05 -15.65
C ALA A 515 -11.27 26.39 -15.05
N LYS A 516 -11.74 27.52 -15.56
CA LYS A 516 -11.37 28.87 -15.07
C LYS A 516 -11.83 29.15 -13.64
N GLU A 517 -12.85 28.48 -13.12
CA GLU A 517 -13.27 28.64 -11.71
C GLU A 517 -12.34 27.90 -10.74
N LEU A 518 -11.60 26.87 -11.20
CA LEU A 518 -10.79 26.00 -10.33
C LEU A 518 -9.69 26.75 -9.54
N PRO A 519 -8.89 27.68 -10.13
CA PRO A 519 -7.89 28.42 -9.37
C PRO A 519 -8.49 29.24 -8.23
N ALA A 520 -9.65 29.85 -8.45
CA ALA A 520 -10.33 30.65 -7.45
C ALA A 520 -10.90 29.77 -6.32
N LEU A 521 -11.42 28.58 -6.65
CA LEU A 521 -11.86 27.61 -5.64
C LEU A 521 -10.71 27.22 -4.70
N CYS A 522 -9.51 26.99 -5.24
CA CYS A 522 -8.33 26.70 -4.44
C CYS A 522 -7.95 27.82 -3.44
N LEU A 523 -8.34 29.08 -3.69
CA LEU A 523 -8.08 30.20 -2.76
C LEU A 523 -9.01 30.19 -1.56
N CYS A 524 -10.24 29.76 -1.72
CA CYS A 524 -11.24 29.85 -0.65
C CYS A 524 -11.28 28.60 0.26
N GLY A 525 -10.66 27.49 -0.17
CA GLY A 525 -10.84 26.16 0.42
C GLY A 525 -9.95 25.73 1.59
N GLY A 526 -9.50 26.68 2.42
CA GLY A 526 -8.88 26.37 3.72
C GLY A 526 -7.42 25.90 3.70
N ASN A 527 -6.76 26.17 4.84
CA ASN A 527 -5.33 26.13 5.07
C ASN A 527 -4.77 24.71 5.36
N SER A 528 -5.02 23.74 4.49
CA SER A 528 -4.53 22.35 4.65
C SER A 528 -3.43 21.98 3.65
N SER A 529 -2.60 20.98 3.99
CA SER A 529 -1.60 20.43 3.07
C SER A 529 -2.21 19.76 1.82
N ALA A 530 -3.47 19.32 1.89
CA ALA A 530 -4.20 18.76 0.76
C ALA A 530 -4.49 19.82 -0.33
N THR A 531 -4.67 21.09 0.08
CA THR A 531 -4.89 22.21 -0.83
C THR A 531 -3.67 22.49 -1.71
N ALA A 532 -2.44 22.33 -1.18
CA ALA A 532 -1.20 22.51 -1.95
C ALA A 532 -1.07 21.52 -3.12
N ALA A 533 -1.46 20.26 -2.92
CA ALA A 533 -1.47 19.25 -3.99
C ALA A 533 -2.60 19.50 -5.01
N CYS A 534 -3.71 20.11 -4.59
CA CYS A 534 -4.79 20.50 -5.50
C CYS A 534 -4.33 21.65 -6.42
N ILE A 535 -3.62 22.66 -5.89
CA ILE A 535 -3.08 23.81 -6.64
C ILE A 535 -2.22 23.36 -7.84
N THR A 536 -1.30 22.41 -7.65
CA THR A 536 -0.44 21.91 -8.73
C THR A 536 -1.25 21.12 -9.77
N LYS A 537 -2.13 20.21 -9.33
CA LYS A 537 -3.00 19.44 -10.24
C LYS A 537 -3.95 20.32 -11.06
N VAL A 538 -4.50 21.37 -10.45
CA VAL A 538 -5.35 22.35 -11.14
C VAL A 538 -4.52 23.08 -12.20
N SER A 539 -3.30 23.49 -11.87
CA SER A 539 -2.37 24.09 -12.83
C SER A 539 -2.09 23.18 -14.03
N ASP A 540 -1.81 21.89 -13.79
CA ASP A 540 -1.56 20.91 -14.86
C ASP A 540 -2.81 20.69 -15.74
N THR A 541 -3.98 20.63 -15.11
CA THR A 541 -5.26 20.49 -15.84
C THR A 541 -5.51 21.72 -16.72
N LEU A 542 -5.22 22.92 -16.23
CA LEU A 542 -5.35 24.15 -17.00
C LEU A 542 -4.34 24.22 -18.15
N ALA A 543 -3.14 23.66 -17.98
CA ALA A 543 -2.13 23.63 -19.05
C ALA A 543 -2.63 22.77 -20.21
N GLN A 544 -3.30 21.66 -19.91
CA GLN A 544 -3.96 20.82 -20.91
C GLN A 544 -5.16 21.52 -21.58
N VAL A 545 -5.96 22.29 -20.82
CA VAL A 545 -7.04 23.11 -21.41
C VAL A 545 -6.45 24.17 -22.35
N TYR A 546 -5.38 24.84 -21.93
CA TYR A 546 -4.73 25.86 -22.74
C TYR A 546 -4.08 25.28 -23.99
N SER A 547 -3.40 24.13 -23.91
CA SER A 547 -2.84 23.46 -25.10
C SER A 547 -3.93 23.05 -26.09
N ALA A 548 -5.11 22.64 -25.61
CA ALA A 548 -6.23 22.26 -26.46
C ALA A 548 -6.97 23.46 -27.08
N THR A 549 -7.04 24.60 -26.40
CA THR A 549 -7.93 25.73 -26.79
C THR A 549 -7.20 27.00 -27.21
N HIS A 550 -5.97 27.20 -26.76
CA HIS A 550 -5.19 28.44 -26.88
C HIS A 550 -5.95 29.68 -26.35
N ASP A 551 -6.89 29.50 -25.41
CA ASP A 551 -7.64 30.60 -24.81
C ASP A 551 -6.77 31.39 -23.82
N VAL A 552 -6.43 32.63 -24.21
CA VAL A 552 -5.55 33.55 -23.46
C VAL A 552 -6.11 33.92 -22.07
N SER A 553 -7.42 33.76 -21.84
CA SER A 553 -8.00 34.02 -20.52
C SER A 553 -7.68 32.94 -19.48
N VAL A 554 -7.29 31.73 -19.90
CA VAL A 554 -6.86 30.64 -18.98
C VAL A 554 -5.59 31.02 -18.19
N PRO A 555 -4.46 31.38 -18.83
CA PRO A 555 -3.27 31.81 -18.10
C PRO A 555 -3.50 33.11 -17.30
N ALA A 556 -4.35 34.02 -17.77
CA ALA A 556 -4.66 35.26 -17.05
C ALA A 556 -5.36 34.99 -15.70
N VAL A 557 -6.31 34.06 -15.66
CA VAL A 557 -7.04 33.69 -14.44
C VAL A 557 -6.17 32.90 -13.46
N LEU A 558 -5.34 31.96 -13.96
CA LEU A 558 -4.36 31.27 -13.12
C LEU A 558 -3.38 32.28 -12.49
N GLY A 559 -2.86 33.18 -13.33
CA GLY A 559 -1.94 34.23 -12.93
C GLY A 559 -2.49 35.11 -11.81
N SER A 560 -3.67 35.71 -12.00
CA SER A 560 -4.25 36.63 -11.01
C SER A 560 -4.51 35.95 -9.66
N ASN A 561 -5.07 34.74 -9.68
CA ASN A 561 -5.41 34.01 -8.45
C ASN A 561 -4.16 33.51 -7.72
N TYR A 562 -3.21 32.88 -8.42
CA TYR A 562 -2.01 32.33 -7.77
C TYR A 562 -1.01 33.42 -7.38
N GLY A 563 -0.99 34.54 -8.11
CA GLY A 563 -0.25 35.73 -7.68
C GLY A 563 -0.79 36.29 -6.37
N ALA A 564 -2.13 36.43 -6.24
CA ALA A 564 -2.76 36.87 -5.00
C ALA A 564 -2.55 35.87 -3.83
N LEU A 565 -2.57 34.56 -4.12
CA LEU A 565 -2.27 33.50 -3.14
C LEU A 565 -0.85 33.68 -2.57
N LEU A 566 0.12 33.91 -3.46
CA LEU A 566 1.52 34.01 -3.10
C LEU A 566 1.82 35.24 -2.23
N GLU A 567 1.14 36.37 -2.46
CA GLU A 567 1.30 37.61 -1.68
C GLU A 567 0.54 37.60 -0.35
N ASN A 568 -0.38 36.66 -0.14
CA ASN A 568 -1.21 36.63 1.05
C ASN A 568 -0.62 35.71 2.14
N ASP A 569 -0.10 36.32 3.21
CA ASP A 569 0.50 35.64 4.36
C ASP A 569 -0.47 34.79 5.20
N THR A 570 -1.79 34.89 4.97
CA THR A 570 -2.76 34.04 5.67
C THR A 570 -2.75 32.59 5.17
N PHE A 571 -2.16 32.30 4.01
CA PHE A 571 -2.07 30.95 3.46
C PHE A 571 -0.81 30.20 3.93
N PRO A 572 -0.91 28.87 4.15
CA PRO A 572 0.24 28.05 4.50
C PRO A 572 1.38 28.18 3.48
N ALA A 573 2.61 28.14 3.96
CA ALA A 573 3.81 28.18 3.11
C ALA A 573 3.80 27.12 2.00
N ALA A 574 3.21 25.94 2.25
CA ALA A 574 3.06 24.87 1.25
C ALA A 574 2.17 25.26 0.07
N CYS A 575 1.06 25.96 0.31
CA CYS A 575 0.16 26.44 -0.75
C CYS A 575 0.81 27.55 -1.56
N ARG A 576 1.49 28.48 -0.87
CA ARG A 576 2.27 29.56 -1.50
C ARG A 576 3.41 29.00 -2.36
N ALA A 577 4.11 27.97 -1.88
CA ALA A 577 5.14 27.25 -2.63
C ALA A 577 4.58 26.59 -3.91
N ALA A 578 3.45 25.89 -3.80
CA ALA A 578 2.78 25.25 -4.94
C ALA A 578 2.31 26.26 -6.00
N ALA A 579 1.80 27.42 -5.56
CA ALA A 579 1.43 28.52 -6.45
C ALA A 579 2.66 29.10 -7.17
N ALA A 580 3.77 29.29 -6.44
CA ALA A 580 5.02 29.80 -7.02
C ALA A 580 5.58 28.85 -8.11
N GLU A 581 5.63 27.55 -7.82
CA GLU A 581 6.07 26.53 -8.79
C GLU A 581 5.16 26.49 -10.03
N SER A 582 3.84 26.55 -9.82
CA SER A 582 2.85 26.55 -10.91
C SER A 582 3.03 27.77 -11.82
N LEU A 583 3.16 28.97 -11.26
CA LEU A 583 3.41 30.20 -12.03
C LEU A 583 4.72 30.12 -12.84
N ALA A 584 5.78 29.57 -12.25
CA ALA A 584 7.07 29.41 -12.92
C ALA A 584 7.02 28.42 -14.09
N ASN A 585 6.35 27.27 -13.91
CA ASN A 585 6.18 26.27 -14.96
C ASN A 585 5.40 26.83 -16.15
N TRP A 586 4.32 27.57 -15.88
CA TRP A 586 3.56 28.24 -16.93
C TRP A 586 4.37 29.30 -17.66
N ALA A 587 5.09 30.15 -16.94
CA ALA A 587 5.95 31.16 -17.54
C ALA A 587 7.07 30.52 -18.38
N ALA A 588 7.62 29.39 -17.94
CA ALA A 588 8.64 28.66 -18.68
C ALA A 588 8.12 27.99 -19.96
N ALA A 589 6.88 27.48 -19.95
CA ALA A 589 6.27 26.79 -21.09
C ALA A 589 5.63 27.75 -22.12
N HIS A 590 5.02 28.84 -21.67
CA HIS A 590 4.17 29.70 -22.51
C HIS A 590 4.61 31.17 -22.58
N GLY A 591 5.69 31.54 -21.89
CA GLY A 591 6.17 32.93 -21.79
C GLY A 591 5.35 33.79 -20.83
N LEU A 592 5.72 35.08 -20.73
CA LEU A 592 5.20 35.99 -19.70
C LEU A 592 4.09 36.94 -20.12
N LEU A 593 3.75 37.03 -21.42
CA LEU A 593 2.78 38.00 -21.94
C LEU A 593 1.41 37.97 -21.24
N ALA A 594 0.97 36.81 -20.74
CA ALA A 594 -0.28 36.66 -19.97
C ALA A 594 -0.09 36.61 -18.44
N LEU A 595 1.16 36.65 -17.95
CA LEU A 595 1.56 36.45 -16.54
C LEU A 595 2.44 37.58 -15.98
N GLU A 596 2.62 38.69 -16.71
CA GLU A 596 3.54 39.79 -16.34
C GLU A 596 3.26 40.39 -14.95
N GLN A 597 1.99 40.67 -14.61
CA GLN A 597 1.63 41.18 -13.28
C GLN A 597 1.81 40.12 -12.16
N PRO A 598 1.30 38.88 -12.30
CA PRO A 598 1.54 37.78 -11.35
C PRO A 598 3.01 37.47 -11.08
N ALA A 599 3.88 37.60 -12.08
CA ALA A 599 5.31 37.37 -11.90
C ALA A 599 5.93 38.37 -10.92
N THR A 600 5.34 39.56 -10.75
CA THR A 600 5.78 40.50 -9.72
C THR A 600 5.61 39.97 -8.29
N ALA A 601 4.57 39.16 -8.05
CA ALA A 601 4.36 38.48 -6.78
C ALA A 601 5.50 37.49 -6.46
N LEU A 602 6.01 36.77 -7.47
CA LEU A 602 7.17 35.87 -7.31
C LEU A 602 8.41 36.61 -6.82
N TRP A 603 8.69 37.80 -7.37
CA TRP A 603 9.85 38.59 -6.97
C TRP A 603 9.72 39.13 -5.54
N ARG A 604 8.51 39.58 -5.15
CA ARG A 604 8.22 40.06 -3.79
C ARG A 604 8.27 38.91 -2.77
N ALA A 605 7.86 37.71 -3.18
CA ALA A 605 7.85 36.55 -2.30
C ALA A 605 9.24 36.13 -1.78
N LEU A 606 10.32 36.60 -2.41
CA LEU A 606 11.70 36.44 -1.92
C LEU A 606 11.96 37.11 -0.56
N ASP A 607 11.13 38.09 -0.15
CA ASP A 607 11.28 38.77 1.14
C ASP A 607 10.80 37.92 2.33
N TYR A 608 9.98 36.89 2.08
CA TYR A 608 9.41 36.06 3.15
C TYR A 608 10.24 34.79 3.38
N ASP A 609 10.75 34.61 4.61
CA ASP A 609 11.63 33.48 4.95
C ASP A 609 11.01 32.10 4.71
N GLU A 610 9.70 31.93 4.93
CA GLU A 610 9.01 30.63 4.83
C GLU A 610 8.91 30.09 3.40
N VAL A 611 8.80 30.97 2.40
CA VAL A 611 8.61 30.61 0.98
C VAL A 611 9.84 30.92 0.12
N LYS A 612 10.87 31.53 0.70
CA LYS A 612 12.11 31.93 0.03
C LYS A 612 12.75 30.81 -0.79
N LEU A 613 12.92 29.62 -0.21
CA LEU A 613 13.55 28.48 -0.89
C LEU A 613 12.69 27.94 -2.06
N PRO A 614 11.37 27.67 -1.87
CA PRO A 614 10.47 27.33 -2.99
C PRO A 614 10.46 28.37 -4.11
N VAL A 615 10.44 29.66 -3.76
CA VAL A 615 10.47 30.75 -4.75
C VAL A 615 11.78 30.74 -5.52
N LEU A 616 12.94 30.56 -4.87
CA LEU A 616 14.22 30.43 -5.59
C LEU A 616 14.23 29.24 -6.57
N ARG A 617 13.60 28.13 -6.23
CA ARG A 617 13.43 26.99 -7.15
C ARG A 617 12.50 27.33 -8.33
N ALA A 618 11.40 28.01 -8.07
CA ALA A 618 10.51 28.51 -9.13
C ALA A 618 11.25 29.49 -10.07
N LEU A 619 12.07 30.37 -9.51
CA LEU A 619 12.90 31.31 -10.26
C LEU A 619 13.95 30.60 -11.13
N SER A 620 14.52 29.48 -10.68
CA SER A 620 15.52 28.75 -11.47
C SER A 620 14.92 28.11 -12.71
N ILE A 621 13.66 27.68 -12.64
CA ILE A 621 12.86 27.20 -13.79
C ILE A 621 12.69 28.31 -14.81
N MET A 622 12.24 29.50 -14.37
CA MET A 622 12.04 30.66 -15.26
C MET A 622 13.37 31.17 -15.86
N ALA A 623 14.40 31.29 -15.02
CA ALA A 623 15.71 31.77 -15.42
C ALA A 623 16.40 30.85 -16.45
N GLY A 624 16.03 29.56 -16.48
CA GLY A 624 16.57 28.59 -17.45
C GLY A 624 15.78 28.48 -18.76
N SER A 625 14.56 29.00 -18.83
CA SER A 625 13.72 28.90 -20.05
C SER A 625 14.02 30.03 -21.04
N SER A 626 14.14 29.69 -22.32
CA SER A 626 14.27 30.68 -23.40
C SER A 626 13.07 31.63 -23.50
N ALA A 627 11.89 31.21 -23.01
CA ALA A 627 10.66 31.99 -23.11
C ALA A 627 10.50 33.05 -21.99
N SER A 628 11.13 32.86 -20.81
CA SER A 628 10.91 33.70 -19.62
C SER A 628 12.18 34.21 -18.92
N SER A 629 13.36 33.76 -19.33
CA SER A 629 14.61 34.17 -18.69
C SER A 629 14.95 35.66 -18.88
N ALA A 630 14.63 36.24 -20.05
CA ALA A 630 14.88 37.67 -20.34
C ALA A 630 14.01 38.63 -19.49
N SER A 631 12.90 38.15 -18.96
CA SER A 631 11.93 38.92 -18.18
C SER A 631 12.16 38.90 -16.67
N VAL A 632 13.15 38.14 -16.18
CA VAL A 632 13.61 38.25 -14.78
C VAL A 632 14.38 39.57 -14.62
N PRO A 633 13.90 40.54 -13.82
CA PRO A 633 14.54 41.86 -13.72
C PRO A 633 15.93 41.79 -13.07
N THR A 634 16.85 42.66 -13.49
CA THR A 634 18.21 42.74 -12.92
C THR A 634 18.21 42.99 -11.40
N CYS A 635 17.28 43.80 -10.88
CA CYS A 635 17.15 44.04 -9.44
C CYS A 635 16.80 42.77 -8.64
N VAL A 636 16.10 41.80 -9.26
CA VAL A 636 15.83 40.50 -8.64
C VAL A 636 17.08 39.65 -8.63
N LEU A 637 17.87 39.67 -9.70
CA LEU A 637 19.16 38.97 -9.77
C LEU A 637 20.17 39.52 -8.75
N GLU A 638 20.20 40.84 -8.53
CA GLU A 638 21.01 41.47 -7.47
C GLU A 638 20.60 40.99 -6.07
N LYS A 639 19.29 40.87 -5.83
CA LYS A 639 18.75 40.32 -4.58
C LYS A 639 19.11 38.84 -4.40
N VAL A 640 19.02 38.03 -5.47
CA VAL A 640 19.44 36.62 -5.48
C VAL A 640 20.95 36.50 -5.21
N ALA A 641 21.77 37.39 -5.77
CA ALA A 641 23.21 37.44 -5.49
C ALA A 641 23.50 37.75 -4.01
N ALA A 642 22.79 38.70 -3.41
CA ALA A 642 22.91 38.97 -1.98
C ALA A 642 22.49 37.77 -1.10
N LEU A 643 21.45 37.02 -1.50
CA LEU A 643 21.02 35.80 -0.83
C LEU A 643 22.04 34.65 -0.97
N ALA A 644 22.77 34.59 -2.09
CA ALA A 644 23.86 33.65 -2.27
C ALA A 644 25.04 33.91 -1.31
N GLU A 645 25.24 35.17 -0.89
CA GLU A 645 26.30 35.56 0.04
C GLU A 645 25.92 35.33 1.51
N LEU A 646 24.73 35.78 1.92
CA LEU A 646 24.32 35.86 3.33
C LEU A 646 23.28 34.81 3.77
N GLY A 647 22.76 34.01 2.85
CA GLY A 647 21.71 33.02 3.13
C GLY A 647 22.21 31.74 3.84
N PRO A 648 21.30 30.92 4.40
CA PRO A 648 21.62 29.56 4.85
C PRO A 648 21.94 28.65 3.65
N ALA A 649 22.59 27.51 3.89
CA ALA A 649 23.20 26.70 2.84
C ALA A 649 22.25 26.29 1.68
N SER A 650 21.01 25.90 2.03
CA SER A 650 19.97 25.55 1.03
C SER A 650 19.54 26.74 0.16
N VAL A 651 19.48 27.94 0.74
CA VAL A 651 19.15 29.19 0.03
C VAL A 651 20.32 29.62 -0.86
N ARG A 652 21.57 29.47 -0.38
CA ARG A 652 22.75 29.77 -1.20
C ARG A 652 22.85 28.87 -2.42
N ALA A 653 22.65 27.56 -2.24
CA ALA A 653 22.63 26.60 -3.35
C ALA A 653 21.55 26.93 -4.38
N ALA A 654 20.31 27.19 -3.94
CA ALA A 654 19.22 27.55 -4.84
C ALA A 654 19.46 28.90 -5.54
N SER A 655 20.05 29.88 -4.85
CA SER A 655 20.40 31.18 -5.43
C SER A 655 21.50 31.07 -6.50
N ALA A 656 22.53 30.25 -6.25
CA ALA A 656 23.56 29.93 -7.22
C ALA A 656 22.96 29.23 -8.46
N GLU A 657 21.99 28.34 -8.28
CA GLU A 657 21.30 27.68 -9.39
C GLU A 657 20.52 28.68 -10.27
N VAL A 658 19.80 29.64 -9.67
CA VAL A 658 19.09 30.70 -10.41
C VAL A 658 20.05 31.51 -11.28
N LEU A 659 21.17 31.96 -10.70
CA LEU A 659 22.20 32.74 -11.42
C LEU A 659 22.84 31.93 -12.55
N MET A 660 23.14 30.65 -12.29
CA MET A 660 23.71 29.74 -13.28
C MET A 660 22.76 29.55 -14.46
N ARG A 661 21.48 29.23 -14.17
CA ARG A 661 20.44 29.05 -15.18
C ARG A 661 20.30 30.32 -16.04
N ARG A 662 20.31 31.51 -15.41
CA ARG A 662 20.22 32.80 -16.12
C ARG A 662 21.39 33.04 -17.06
N LEU A 663 22.62 32.68 -16.67
CA LEU A 663 23.81 32.81 -17.51
C LEU A 663 23.85 31.79 -18.65
N SER A 664 23.30 30.59 -18.43
CA SER A 664 23.26 29.51 -19.41
C SER A 664 22.08 29.58 -20.39
N ALA A 665 21.10 30.46 -20.15
CA ALA A 665 19.85 30.50 -20.90
C ALA A 665 20.06 30.96 -22.37
N PRO A 666 19.64 30.16 -23.37
CA PRO A 666 19.85 30.48 -24.77
C PRO A 666 19.00 31.70 -25.19
N ASN A 667 19.55 32.53 -26.09
CA ASN A 667 18.90 33.71 -26.67
C ASN A 667 18.50 34.83 -25.69
N THR A 668 19.17 34.92 -24.53
CA THR A 668 18.94 35.99 -23.55
C THR A 668 19.99 37.11 -23.65
N PRO A 669 19.63 38.38 -23.39
CA PRO A 669 20.60 39.47 -23.40
C PRO A 669 21.65 39.27 -22.29
N PRO A 670 22.94 39.57 -22.56
CA PRO A 670 24.01 39.41 -21.59
C PRO A 670 23.82 40.35 -20.40
N LEU A 671 24.25 39.91 -19.22
CA LEU A 671 24.25 40.72 -18.01
C LEU A 671 25.31 41.83 -18.11
N THR A 672 25.15 42.90 -17.32
CA THR A 672 26.08 44.03 -17.33
C THR A 672 27.47 43.61 -16.83
N ALA A 673 28.53 44.16 -17.44
CA ALA A 673 29.91 43.84 -17.05
C ALA A 673 30.19 44.12 -15.56
N SER A 674 29.59 45.17 -14.99
CA SER A 674 29.69 45.49 -13.57
C SER A 674 29.05 44.43 -12.67
N PHE A 675 27.92 43.85 -13.09
CA PHE A 675 27.24 42.79 -12.34
C PHE A 675 28.02 41.48 -12.41
N LEU A 676 28.55 41.12 -13.59
CA LEU A 676 29.42 39.95 -13.74
C LEU A 676 30.69 40.09 -12.89
N GLN A 677 31.31 41.27 -12.85
CA GLN A 677 32.48 41.53 -12.00
C GLN A 677 32.15 41.40 -10.50
N HIS A 678 30.98 41.89 -10.07
CA HIS A 678 30.50 41.73 -8.70
C HIS A 678 30.35 40.26 -8.31
N LEU A 679 29.70 39.43 -9.15
CA LEU A 679 29.57 37.99 -8.92
C LEU A 679 30.94 37.30 -8.83
N THR A 680 31.88 37.64 -9.72
CA THR A 680 33.25 37.11 -9.69
C THR A 680 33.94 37.40 -8.34
N THR A 681 33.78 38.62 -7.81
CA THR A 681 34.36 38.97 -6.50
C THR A 681 33.69 38.26 -5.32
N GLN A 682 32.38 38.01 -5.37
CA GLN A 682 31.64 37.38 -4.28
C GLN A 682 32.00 35.92 -4.05
N PHE A 683 32.37 35.19 -5.12
CA PHE A 683 32.70 33.76 -5.05
C PHE A 683 34.22 33.48 -4.97
N ALA A 684 35.03 34.52 -4.75
CA ALA A 684 36.48 34.39 -4.56
C ALA A 684 36.84 33.66 -3.23
N PRO A 685 38.05 33.12 -3.09
CA PRO A 685 38.45 32.46 -1.84
C PRO A 685 38.41 33.41 -0.65
N GLY A 686 38.01 32.87 0.51
CA GLY A 686 37.92 33.63 1.76
C GLY A 686 36.54 34.25 2.02
N TYR A 687 35.60 34.14 1.08
CA TYR A 687 34.19 34.50 1.26
C TYR A 687 33.34 33.28 1.67
N PRO A 688 32.14 33.47 2.25
CA PRO A 688 31.32 32.38 2.81
C PRO A 688 30.92 31.29 1.80
N LEU A 689 30.80 31.65 0.52
CA LEU A 689 30.45 30.75 -0.57
C LEU A 689 31.61 30.64 -1.58
N SER A 690 32.66 29.92 -1.19
CA SER A 690 33.81 29.60 -2.05
C SER A 690 33.93 28.09 -2.23
N LEU A 691 34.55 27.63 -3.33
CA LEU A 691 34.74 26.20 -3.60
C LEU A 691 35.55 25.47 -2.52
N SER A 692 36.37 26.19 -1.75
CA SER A 692 37.20 25.63 -0.67
C SER A 692 36.51 25.62 0.69
N SER A 693 35.25 26.08 0.78
CA SER A 693 34.48 26.20 2.02
C SER A 693 33.00 25.82 1.93
N CYS A 694 32.50 25.37 0.78
CA CYS A 694 31.08 25.13 0.54
C CYS A 694 30.63 23.68 0.85
N GLU A 695 29.36 23.50 1.19
CA GLU A 695 28.80 22.15 1.39
C GLU A 695 28.56 21.42 0.04
N LEU A 696 28.42 20.08 0.05
CA LEU A 696 28.24 19.30 -1.18
C LEU A 696 27.08 19.77 -2.07
N ALA A 697 25.95 20.15 -1.47
CA ALA A 697 24.79 20.64 -2.21
C ALA A 697 25.05 22.01 -2.89
N GLU A 698 25.89 22.84 -2.29
CA GLU A 698 26.28 24.15 -2.82
C GLU A 698 27.33 24.01 -3.93
N MET A 699 28.27 23.08 -3.75
CA MET A 699 29.37 22.82 -4.68
C MET A 699 28.87 22.49 -6.10
N CYS A 700 27.78 21.72 -6.23
CA CYS A 700 27.14 21.43 -7.51
C CYS A 700 26.78 22.71 -8.29
N ALA A 701 25.98 23.58 -7.67
CA ALA A 701 25.48 24.78 -8.31
C ALA A 701 26.59 25.83 -8.53
N LEU A 702 27.48 25.96 -7.55
CA LEU A 702 28.58 26.94 -7.57
C LEU A 702 29.62 26.61 -8.65
N ALA A 703 30.01 25.35 -8.80
CA ALA A 703 31.00 24.95 -9.81
C ALA A 703 30.50 25.24 -11.24
N LEU A 704 29.23 24.92 -11.54
CA LEU A 704 28.61 25.22 -12.83
C LEU A 704 28.46 26.74 -13.05
N LEU A 705 28.09 27.49 -12.02
CA LEU A 705 28.01 28.95 -12.07
C LEU A 705 29.36 29.57 -12.42
N LEU A 706 30.43 29.18 -11.73
CA LEU A 706 31.79 29.65 -11.98
C LEU A 706 32.26 29.31 -13.40
N ALA A 707 31.86 28.15 -13.94
CA ALA A 707 32.22 27.74 -15.29
C ALA A 707 31.59 28.66 -16.33
N GLN A 708 30.33 29.03 -16.14
CA GLN A 708 29.64 29.97 -17.02
C GLN A 708 30.15 31.41 -16.85
N LEU A 709 30.44 31.84 -15.63
CA LEU A 709 31.05 33.15 -15.36
C LEU A 709 32.40 33.28 -16.08
N PHE A 710 33.25 32.25 -15.99
CA PHE A 710 34.53 32.21 -16.69
C PHE A 710 34.36 32.29 -18.22
N ARG A 711 33.40 31.56 -18.81
CA ARG A 711 33.08 31.67 -20.25
C ARG A 711 32.59 33.06 -20.66
N SER A 712 31.90 33.76 -19.77
CA SER A 712 31.36 35.10 -20.02
C SER A 712 32.39 36.24 -19.86
N GLN A 713 33.54 35.98 -19.23
CA GLN A 713 34.61 36.96 -19.01
C GLN A 713 35.87 36.57 -19.79
N THR A 714 35.93 36.92 -21.07
CA THR A 714 37.03 36.54 -21.97
C THR A 714 38.24 37.50 -21.97
N GLU A 715 38.27 38.57 -21.17
CA GLU A 715 39.34 39.57 -21.25
C GLU A 715 39.83 40.11 -19.88
N GLN A 716 40.49 39.29 -19.03
CA GLN A 716 41.40 39.80 -17.98
C GLN A 716 42.58 38.85 -17.73
N GLY A 717 43.79 39.40 -17.63
CA GLY A 717 45.07 38.68 -17.51
C GLY A 717 45.43 38.14 -16.12
N VAL A 718 44.44 37.76 -15.30
CA VAL A 718 44.65 37.15 -13.97
C VAL A 718 44.35 35.65 -14.07
N SER A 719 45.19 34.80 -13.49
CA SER A 719 44.98 33.36 -13.57
C SER A 719 43.75 32.93 -12.76
N PHE A 720 42.75 32.37 -13.44
CA PHE A 720 41.51 31.92 -12.80
C PHE A 720 41.78 30.72 -11.89
N HIS A 721 42.69 29.83 -12.31
CA HIS A 721 43.09 28.68 -11.52
C HIS A 721 43.75 29.08 -10.20
N GLU A 722 44.77 29.96 -10.23
CA GLU A 722 45.43 30.41 -8.99
C GLU A 722 44.47 31.11 -8.03
N THR A 723 43.47 31.81 -8.60
CA THR A 723 42.51 32.57 -7.81
C THR A 723 41.41 31.71 -7.21
N TYR A 724 40.83 30.72 -7.90
CA TYR A 724 39.62 30.01 -7.42
C TYR A 724 39.84 28.56 -7.01
N PHE A 725 40.95 27.92 -7.42
CA PHE A 725 41.21 26.51 -7.14
C PHE A 725 42.11 26.23 -5.93
N ALA A 726 42.67 27.28 -5.32
CA ALA A 726 43.49 27.14 -4.12
C ALA A 726 42.70 26.46 -2.97
N GLY A 727 43.16 25.29 -2.53
CA GLY A 727 42.55 24.53 -1.42
C GLY A 727 41.30 23.70 -1.76
N VAL A 728 40.84 23.70 -3.02
CA VAL A 728 39.64 22.94 -3.44
C VAL A 728 39.84 21.43 -3.24
N TRP A 729 41.00 20.89 -3.67
CA TRP A 729 41.27 19.45 -3.56
C TRP A 729 41.39 18.97 -2.10
N GLU A 730 41.94 19.80 -1.21
CA GLU A 730 41.97 19.51 0.23
C GLU A 730 40.57 19.54 0.85
N HIS A 731 39.71 20.43 0.37
CA HIS A 731 38.32 20.48 0.79
C HIS A 731 37.52 19.26 0.30
N VAL A 732 37.69 18.85 -0.96
CA VAL A 732 37.09 17.63 -1.52
C VAL A 732 37.54 16.37 -0.76
N ALA A 733 38.82 16.27 -0.38
CA ALA A 733 39.30 15.17 0.48
C ALA A 733 38.54 15.11 1.81
N ARG A 734 38.43 16.25 2.52
CA ARG A 734 37.70 16.35 3.79
C ARG A 734 36.22 15.99 3.66
N LEU A 735 35.57 16.39 2.56
CA LEU A 735 34.18 16.03 2.27
C LEU A 735 34.04 14.54 1.95
N ALA A 736 35.00 13.95 1.23
CA ALA A 736 35.00 12.54 0.90
C ALA A 736 35.17 11.64 2.14
N ASP A 737 35.97 12.07 3.12
CA ASP A 737 36.10 11.40 4.43
C ASP A 737 34.81 11.44 5.26
N ALA A 738 34.08 12.56 5.21
CA ALA A 738 32.86 12.76 5.99
C ALA A 738 31.65 11.97 5.45
N VAL A 739 31.63 11.59 4.16
CA VAL A 739 30.42 11.16 3.44
C VAL A 739 30.49 9.71 2.94
N LEU A 740 31.07 8.80 3.72
CA LEU A 740 31.14 7.35 3.42
C LEU A 740 29.78 6.69 3.04
N TRP A 741 28.64 7.36 3.26
CA TRP A 741 27.29 6.82 3.10
C TRP A 741 26.40 7.47 2.00
N SER A 742 26.70 8.67 1.47
CA SER A 742 25.85 9.34 0.44
C SER A 742 26.57 9.52 -0.90
N ARG A 743 26.59 8.45 -1.71
CA ARG A 743 27.25 8.44 -3.02
C ARG A 743 26.61 9.36 -4.06
N SER A 744 25.30 9.61 -3.99
CA SER A 744 24.57 10.39 -5.01
C SER A 744 24.95 11.88 -4.99
N LEU A 745 25.05 12.49 -3.80
CA LEU A 745 25.39 13.90 -3.66
C LEU A 745 26.86 14.19 -4.02
N MET A 746 27.77 13.29 -3.61
CA MET A 746 29.18 13.41 -3.94
C MET A 746 29.42 13.35 -5.45
N ASN A 747 28.79 12.40 -6.15
CA ASN A 747 28.96 12.26 -7.60
C ASN A 747 28.51 13.52 -8.37
N SER A 748 27.35 14.10 -8.03
CA SER A 748 26.86 15.31 -8.72
C SER A 748 27.76 16.54 -8.47
N ALA A 749 28.32 16.68 -7.27
CA ALA A 749 29.25 17.77 -6.94
C ALA A 749 30.56 17.63 -7.72
N LEU A 750 31.09 16.41 -7.77
CA LEU A 750 32.27 16.06 -8.53
C LEU A 750 32.07 16.27 -10.05
N ASP A 751 30.93 15.84 -10.62
CA ASP A 751 30.60 16.07 -12.03
C ASP A 751 30.57 17.57 -12.37
N SER A 752 29.99 18.38 -11.49
CA SER A 752 29.92 19.84 -11.66
C SER A 752 31.31 20.49 -11.58
N LEU A 753 32.17 20.03 -10.66
CA LEU A 753 33.57 20.43 -10.58
C LEU A 753 34.36 20.04 -11.83
N MET A 754 34.12 18.86 -12.41
CA MET A 754 34.77 18.47 -13.67
C MET A 754 34.44 19.45 -14.80
N VAL A 755 33.18 19.86 -14.93
CA VAL A 755 32.78 20.83 -15.96
C VAL A 755 33.53 22.14 -15.82
N LEU A 756 33.72 22.62 -14.58
CA LEU A 756 34.49 23.82 -14.30
C LEU A 756 35.97 23.64 -14.66
N VAL A 757 36.63 22.61 -14.13
CA VAL A 757 38.05 22.34 -14.37
C VAL A 757 38.31 22.16 -15.86
N GLY A 758 37.48 21.37 -16.55
CA GLY A 758 37.59 21.14 -17.99
C GLY A 758 37.46 22.44 -18.79
N THR A 759 36.50 23.31 -18.42
CA THR A 759 36.34 24.61 -19.08
C THR A 759 37.57 25.50 -18.90
N VAL A 760 38.15 25.55 -17.69
CA VAL A 760 39.37 26.33 -17.41
C VAL A 760 40.58 25.73 -18.15
N TYR A 761 40.72 24.41 -18.13
CA TYR A 761 41.80 23.67 -18.78
C TYR A 761 41.82 23.87 -20.31
N GLU A 762 40.64 23.92 -20.94
CA GLU A 762 40.49 24.19 -22.38
C GLU A 762 40.93 25.60 -22.76
N HIS A 763 40.56 26.63 -21.98
CA HIS A 763 40.68 28.03 -22.39
C HIS A 763 41.89 28.77 -21.77
N GLU A 764 42.47 28.27 -20.66
CA GLU A 764 43.61 28.89 -19.96
C GLU A 764 44.86 27.98 -20.00
N TYR A 765 45.65 28.09 -21.07
CA TYR A 765 46.85 27.25 -21.28
C TYR A 765 47.87 27.30 -20.14
N ALA A 766 48.02 28.45 -19.47
CA ALA A 766 48.98 28.64 -18.37
C ALA A 766 48.63 27.80 -17.12
N SER A 767 47.36 27.43 -16.95
CA SER A 767 46.85 26.72 -15.77
C SER A 767 46.93 25.20 -15.89
N ARG A 768 47.25 24.64 -17.06
CA ARG A 768 47.24 23.18 -17.30
C ARG A 768 48.21 22.41 -16.40
N LEU A 769 49.47 22.84 -16.32
CA LEU A 769 50.48 22.21 -15.47
C LEU A 769 50.13 22.29 -13.97
N PRO A 770 49.73 23.47 -13.43
CA PRO A 770 49.23 23.57 -12.05
C PRO A 770 48.03 22.66 -11.74
N ILE A 771 47.06 22.55 -12.67
CA ILE A 771 45.92 21.65 -12.53
C ILE A 771 46.42 20.20 -12.44
N GLU A 772 47.25 19.75 -13.39
CA GLU A 772 47.82 18.41 -13.42
C GLU A 772 48.63 18.08 -12.16
N ASP A 773 49.45 19.01 -11.66
CA ASP A 773 50.25 18.84 -10.45
C ASP A 773 49.37 18.72 -9.19
N GLY A 774 48.36 19.59 -9.03
CA GLY A 774 47.45 19.54 -7.89
C GLY A 774 46.60 18.26 -7.86
N VAL A 775 46.12 17.85 -9.03
CA VAL A 775 45.43 16.59 -9.29
C VAL A 775 46.30 15.39 -8.94
N ARG A 776 47.56 15.37 -9.38
CA ARG A 776 48.51 14.29 -9.07
C ARG A 776 48.76 14.16 -7.57
N GLN A 777 49.01 15.28 -6.89
CA GLN A 777 49.25 15.30 -5.43
C GLN A 777 48.04 14.80 -4.65
N PHE A 778 46.83 15.17 -5.08
CA PHE A 778 45.59 14.69 -4.48
C PHE A 778 45.44 13.17 -4.59
N LEU A 779 45.64 12.60 -5.79
CA LEU A 779 45.52 11.15 -6.03
C LEU A 779 46.55 10.33 -5.24
N VAL A 780 47.78 10.84 -5.11
CA VAL A 780 48.83 10.18 -4.33
C VAL A 780 48.51 10.18 -2.83
N SER A 781 47.93 11.29 -2.34
CA SER A 781 47.68 11.50 -0.90
C SER A 781 46.37 10.87 -0.40
N ASN A 782 45.38 10.66 -1.27
CA ASN A 782 44.01 10.26 -0.89
C ASN A 782 43.53 9.00 -1.65
N GLN A 783 44.33 7.92 -1.59
CA GLN A 783 44.10 6.69 -2.36
C GLN A 783 42.80 5.94 -1.97
N SER A 784 42.22 6.20 -0.80
CA SER A 784 40.98 5.58 -0.30
C SER A 784 39.69 5.99 -1.03
N HIS A 785 39.69 7.04 -1.87
CA HIS A 785 38.46 7.63 -2.41
C HIS A 785 38.28 7.38 -3.91
N ILE A 786 37.85 6.16 -4.26
CA ILE A 786 37.57 5.71 -5.64
C ILE A 786 36.70 6.71 -6.46
N PRO A 787 35.62 7.32 -5.93
CA PRO A 787 34.80 8.27 -6.70
C PRO A 787 35.54 9.55 -7.13
N CYS A 788 36.54 9.99 -6.35
CA CYS A 788 37.32 11.18 -6.68
C CYS A 788 38.35 10.90 -7.79
N ILE A 789 38.72 9.63 -8.00
CA ILE A 789 39.63 9.19 -9.08
C ILE A 789 38.97 9.43 -10.46
N CYS A 790 37.68 9.13 -10.59
CA CYS A 790 36.90 9.34 -11.81
C CYS A 790 36.91 10.80 -12.29
N THR A 791 36.69 11.70 -11.33
CA THR A 791 36.60 13.15 -11.53
C THR A 791 37.91 13.75 -12.05
N VAL A 792 39.01 13.31 -11.45
CA VAL A 792 40.30 13.95 -11.55
C VAL A 792 41.04 13.58 -12.85
N VAL A 793 40.83 12.36 -13.34
CA VAL A 793 41.43 11.89 -14.61
C VAL A 793 40.69 12.44 -15.83
N HIS A 794 39.36 12.56 -15.77
CA HIS A 794 38.56 13.19 -16.81
C HIS A 794 38.95 14.66 -17.07
N CYS A 795 39.39 15.39 -16.04
CA CYS A 795 39.84 16.78 -16.15
C CYS A 795 41.08 16.94 -17.07
N VAL A 796 41.99 15.96 -17.06
CA VAL A 796 43.19 15.94 -17.92
C VAL A 796 42.85 15.37 -19.32
N GLY A 797 41.79 14.55 -19.39
CA GLY A 797 41.21 13.91 -20.58
C GLY A 797 40.82 14.82 -21.74
N ALA A 798 40.41 16.06 -21.44
CA ALA A 798 39.88 17.00 -22.43
C ALA A 798 40.94 17.55 -23.42
N GLY A 799 42.24 17.42 -23.11
CA GLY A 799 43.32 18.09 -23.86
C GLY A 799 43.86 17.37 -25.10
N SER A 800 43.89 16.03 -25.08
CA SER A 800 44.25 15.09 -26.17
C SER A 800 44.60 13.72 -25.56
N PRO A 801 44.50 12.60 -26.30
CA PRO A 801 44.97 11.30 -25.83
C PRO A 801 46.47 11.27 -25.44
N SER A 802 47.28 12.17 -26.02
CA SER A 802 48.71 12.29 -25.69
C SER A 802 48.97 12.95 -24.33
N ALA A 803 48.11 13.89 -23.90
CA ALA A 803 48.22 14.53 -22.59
C ALA A 803 47.86 13.55 -21.45
N VAL A 804 46.83 12.73 -21.65
CA VAL A 804 46.41 11.70 -20.68
C VAL A 804 47.49 10.65 -20.50
N SER A 805 48.09 10.17 -21.59
CA SER A 805 49.17 9.18 -21.51
C SER A 805 50.39 9.75 -20.76
N ALA A 806 50.78 11.00 -21.05
CA ALA A 806 51.87 11.67 -20.35
C ALA A 806 51.58 11.80 -18.84
N PHE A 807 50.36 12.20 -18.47
CA PHE A 807 49.93 12.29 -17.08
C PHE A 807 49.98 10.93 -16.37
N LEU A 808 49.43 9.86 -16.97
CA LEU A 808 49.47 8.51 -16.40
C LEU A 808 50.91 8.00 -16.21
N HIS A 809 51.83 8.31 -17.13
CA HIS A 809 53.25 7.98 -16.98
C HIS A 809 53.91 8.71 -15.80
N THR A 810 53.51 9.96 -15.51
CA THR A 810 54.00 10.69 -14.33
C THR A 810 53.41 10.20 -13.02
N LEU A 811 52.16 9.71 -13.04
CA LEU A 811 51.43 9.22 -11.86
C LEU A 811 51.85 7.80 -11.45
N SER A 812 52.07 6.92 -12.43
CA SER A 812 52.40 5.49 -12.23
C SER A 812 53.49 5.21 -11.18
N PRO A 813 54.66 5.88 -11.18
CA PRO A 813 55.71 5.60 -10.18
C PRO A 813 55.40 6.11 -8.77
N GLN A 814 54.35 6.93 -8.58
CA GLN A 814 54.01 7.56 -7.31
C GLN A 814 52.89 6.83 -6.56
N LEU A 815 52.17 5.93 -7.22
CA LEU A 815 51.12 5.12 -6.62
C LEU A 815 51.70 3.83 -6.02
N VAL A 816 51.38 3.59 -4.74
CA VAL A 816 51.92 2.45 -3.97
C VAL A 816 51.25 1.13 -4.38
N GLU A 817 49.95 1.17 -4.68
CA GLU A 817 49.16 0.00 -5.06
C GLU A 817 48.72 0.04 -6.52
N ARG A 818 49.05 -1.03 -7.26
CA ARG A 818 48.67 -1.19 -8.67
C ARG A 818 47.15 -1.15 -8.90
N ALA A 819 46.35 -1.52 -7.90
CA ALA A 819 44.89 -1.47 -7.96
C ALA A 819 44.35 -0.04 -8.21
N HIS A 820 44.91 0.97 -7.54
CA HIS A 820 44.50 2.37 -7.70
C HIS A 820 44.94 2.93 -9.05
N LEU A 821 46.12 2.54 -9.54
CA LEU A 821 46.58 2.90 -10.89
C LEU A 821 45.61 2.35 -11.94
N LEU A 822 45.17 1.10 -11.82
CA LEU A 822 44.21 0.52 -12.76
C LEU A 822 42.92 1.34 -12.83
N LEU A 823 42.35 1.74 -11.69
CA LEU A 823 41.14 2.57 -11.65
C LEU A 823 41.35 3.92 -12.36
N CYS A 824 42.51 4.56 -12.15
CA CYS A 824 42.87 5.80 -12.87
C CYS A 824 42.92 5.57 -14.38
N VAL A 825 43.53 4.46 -14.82
CA VAL A 825 43.63 4.11 -16.25
C VAL A 825 42.25 3.76 -16.83
N GLY A 826 41.37 3.12 -16.06
CA GLY A 826 39.99 2.83 -16.43
C GLY A 826 39.17 4.08 -16.76
N GLU A 827 39.25 5.07 -15.88
CA GLU A 827 38.57 6.36 -16.03
C GLU A 827 39.16 7.20 -17.16
N ALA A 828 40.49 7.20 -17.32
CA ALA A 828 41.16 7.78 -18.49
C ALA A 828 40.66 7.17 -19.80
N GLY A 829 40.55 5.84 -19.83
CA GLY A 829 40.13 5.12 -21.02
C GLY A 829 38.67 5.38 -21.38
N GLN A 830 37.81 5.59 -20.39
CA GLN A 830 36.43 6.02 -20.60
C GLN A 830 36.34 7.42 -21.23
N ALA A 831 37.23 8.34 -20.85
CA ALA A 831 37.18 9.74 -21.26
C ALA A 831 37.70 10.00 -22.69
N SER A 832 38.88 9.48 -23.03
CA SER A 832 39.61 9.87 -24.26
C SER A 832 40.10 8.70 -25.11
N GLY A 833 39.85 7.46 -24.70
CA GLY A 833 40.52 6.28 -25.24
C GLY A 833 41.96 6.14 -24.76
N LEU A 834 42.51 4.91 -24.81
CA LEU A 834 43.85 4.58 -24.33
C LEU A 834 44.85 4.32 -25.46
N SER A 835 46.13 4.55 -25.18
CA SER A 835 47.21 4.04 -26.03
C SER A 835 47.32 2.51 -25.92
N VAL A 836 48.05 1.90 -26.84
CA VAL A 836 48.23 0.44 -26.91
C VAL A 836 48.85 -0.12 -25.62
N ASP A 837 49.84 0.58 -25.05
CA ASP A 837 50.54 0.14 -23.84
C ASP A 837 49.61 0.08 -22.60
N TRP A 838 48.77 1.12 -22.42
CA TRP A 838 47.78 1.16 -21.34
C TRP A 838 46.63 0.18 -21.56
N SER A 839 46.23 -0.03 -22.82
CA SER A 839 45.23 -1.04 -23.18
C SER A 839 45.70 -2.45 -22.80
N ALA A 840 46.96 -2.79 -23.10
CA ALA A 840 47.55 -4.08 -22.72
C ALA A 840 47.61 -4.26 -21.20
N LEU A 841 48.00 -3.22 -20.46
CA LEU A 841 48.06 -3.25 -19.00
C LEU A 841 46.70 -3.60 -18.37
N VAL A 842 45.63 -2.94 -18.82
CA VAL A 842 44.28 -3.16 -18.28
C VAL A 842 43.74 -4.52 -18.71
N LEU A 843 43.99 -4.94 -19.95
CA LEU A 843 43.56 -6.24 -20.46
C LEU A 843 44.20 -7.41 -19.71
N ASP A 844 45.47 -7.30 -19.32
CA ASP A 844 46.17 -8.35 -18.58
C ASP A 844 45.94 -8.29 -17.05
N SER A 845 45.37 -7.19 -16.55
CA SER A 845 45.18 -6.95 -15.11
C SER A 845 44.28 -7.97 -14.42
N VAL A 846 43.25 -8.48 -15.10
CA VAL A 846 42.33 -9.50 -14.57
C VAL A 846 42.93 -10.89 -14.48
N GLN A 847 44.10 -11.10 -15.07
CA GLN A 847 44.91 -12.32 -14.95
C GLN A 847 46.02 -12.18 -13.89
N SER A 848 46.10 -11.04 -13.21
CA SER A 848 47.15 -10.77 -12.22
C SER A 848 47.13 -11.78 -11.07
N LYS A 849 48.31 -12.24 -10.68
CA LYS A 849 48.54 -13.10 -9.50
C LYS A 849 48.74 -12.31 -8.21
N GLU A 850 48.71 -10.98 -8.28
CA GLU A 850 49.01 -10.08 -7.15
C GLU A 850 47.90 -10.00 -6.10
N GLY A 851 46.68 -10.45 -6.40
CA GLY A 851 45.57 -10.56 -5.44
C GLY A 851 44.17 -10.35 -6.04
N GLU A 852 43.13 -10.52 -5.23
CA GLU A 852 41.73 -10.31 -5.63
C GLU A 852 41.39 -8.84 -5.87
N LEU A 853 42.01 -7.93 -5.09
CA LEU A 853 41.81 -6.49 -5.22
C LEU A 853 42.25 -5.96 -6.60
N VAL A 854 43.42 -6.40 -7.07
CA VAL A 854 43.95 -6.01 -8.40
C VAL A 854 43.06 -6.54 -9.52
N ARG A 855 42.57 -7.79 -9.41
CA ARG A 855 41.67 -8.38 -10.41
C ARG A 855 40.30 -7.69 -10.44
N THR A 856 39.75 -7.34 -9.27
CA THR A 856 38.47 -6.61 -9.16
C THR A 856 38.60 -5.18 -9.68
N CYS A 857 39.67 -4.46 -9.32
CA CYS A 857 39.93 -3.12 -9.86
C CYS A 857 40.21 -3.17 -11.37
N GLY A 858 40.91 -4.20 -11.84
CA GLY A 858 41.13 -4.46 -13.26
C GLY A 858 39.83 -4.70 -14.02
N GLU A 859 38.92 -5.51 -13.48
CA GLU A 859 37.58 -5.75 -14.04
C GLU A 859 36.77 -4.45 -14.13
N ARG A 860 36.76 -3.64 -13.07
CA ARG A 860 36.11 -2.32 -13.11
C ARG A 860 36.73 -1.42 -14.17
N SER A 861 38.05 -1.36 -14.23
CA SER A 861 38.78 -0.52 -15.19
C SER A 861 38.50 -0.94 -16.63
N LEU A 862 38.46 -2.25 -16.89
CA LEU A 862 38.05 -2.81 -18.18
C LEU A 862 36.64 -2.36 -18.56
N SER A 863 35.68 -2.48 -17.62
CA SER A 863 34.29 -2.11 -17.90
C SER A 863 34.13 -0.63 -18.29
N LEU A 864 34.91 0.27 -17.66
CA LEU A 864 34.90 1.70 -17.94
C LEU A 864 35.54 2.01 -19.30
N CYS A 865 36.72 1.44 -19.58
CA CYS A 865 37.40 1.62 -20.85
C CYS A 865 36.55 1.19 -22.06
N MET A 866 35.77 0.12 -21.91
CA MET A 866 34.92 -0.43 -22.97
C MET A 866 33.79 0.53 -23.40
N LEU A 867 33.43 1.52 -22.60
CA LEU A 867 32.36 2.47 -22.94
C LEU A 867 32.78 3.43 -24.05
N HIS A 868 34.07 3.71 -24.20
CA HIS A 868 34.58 4.69 -25.17
C HIS A 868 34.76 4.06 -26.56
N PRO A 869 34.21 4.65 -27.65
CA PRO A 869 34.32 4.11 -29.01
C PRO A 869 35.76 3.89 -29.52
N GLY A 870 36.71 4.71 -29.05
CA GLY A 870 38.13 4.59 -29.42
C GLY A 870 38.83 3.31 -28.90
N ASN A 871 38.22 2.58 -27.96
CA ASN A 871 38.81 1.37 -27.36
C ASN A 871 38.19 0.07 -27.90
N VAL A 872 37.38 0.14 -28.95
CA VAL A 872 36.68 -1.04 -29.49
C VAL A 872 37.70 -2.10 -29.95
N GLU A 873 38.64 -1.72 -30.81
CA GLU A 873 39.64 -2.63 -31.39
C GLU A 873 40.74 -3.04 -30.40
N THR A 874 41.05 -2.20 -29.43
CA THR A 874 42.18 -2.42 -28.50
C THR A 874 41.79 -3.12 -27.20
N ILE A 875 40.52 -2.99 -26.76
CA ILE A 875 40.06 -3.52 -25.47
C ILE A 875 38.78 -4.32 -25.63
N LEU A 876 37.68 -3.74 -26.14
CA LEU A 876 36.36 -4.38 -26.10
C LEU A 876 36.33 -5.68 -26.92
N MET A 877 36.82 -5.65 -28.16
CA MET A 877 36.88 -6.83 -29.02
C MET A 877 37.86 -7.88 -28.49
N PRO A 878 39.12 -7.55 -28.15
CA PRO A 878 40.03 -8.51 -27.50
C PRO A 878 39.49 -9.10 -26.20
N CYS A 879 38.77 -8.31 -25.39
CA CYS A 879 38.11 -8.80 -24.19
C CYS A 879 36.98 -9.78 -24.53
N GLY A 880 36.18 -9.50 -25.56
CA GLY A 880 35.14 -10.41 -26.06
C GLY A 880 35.73 -11.74 -26.55
N GLU A 881 36.86 -11.69 -27.26
CA GLU A 881 37.58 -12.88 -27.73
C GLU A 881 38.18 -13.71 -26.58
N ARG A 882 38.83 -13.05 -25.61
CA ARG A 882 39.35 -13.68 -24.39
C ARG A 882 38.22 -14.21 -23.49
N ALA A 883 37.05 -13.57 -23.50
CA ALA A 883 35.87 -14.09 -22.86
C ALA A 883 35.38 -15.35 -23.58
N ALA A 884 35.36 -15.39 -24.92
CA ALA A 884 34.88 -16.53 -25.69
C ALA A 884 35.83 -17.75 -25.64
N ASP A 885 37.13 -17.53 -25.52
CA ASP A 885 38.15 -18.58 -25.52
C ASP A 885 38.14 -19.42 -24.23
N SER A 886 37.94 -20.74 -24.38
CA SER A 886 37.93 -21.69 -23.27
C SER A 886 39.30 -21.91 -22.62
N GLY A 887 40.40 -21.60 -23.34
CA GLY A 887 41.77 -21.72 -22.85
C GLY A 887 42.25 -20.52 -22.01
N THR A 888 41.48 -19.44 -21.95
CA THR A 888 41.91 -18.18 -21.34
C THR A 888 41.74 -18.17 -19.81
N ALA A 889 42.83 -17.91 -19.09
CA ALA A 889 42.79 -17.69 -17.64
C ALA A 889 42.01 -16.40 -17.29
N GLY A 890 41.22 -16.42 -16.21
CA GLY A 890 40.46 -15.25 -15.76
C GLY A 890 39.19 -14.95 -16.57
N ARG A 891 38.74 -15.87 -17.43
CA ARG A 891 37.52 -15.78 -18.27
C ARG A 891 36.30 -15.15 -17.57
N TYR A 892 36.04 -15.53 -16.32
CA TYR A 892 34.95 -14.97 -15.51
C TYR A 892 34.99 -13.44 -15.43
N TYR A 893 36.16 -12.83 -15.20
CA TYR A 893 36.28 -11.37 -15.05
C TYR A 893 36.10 -10.64 -16.37
N TYR A 894 36.53 -11.20 -17.51
CA TYR A 894 36.30 -10.59 -18.83
C TYR A 894 34.79 -10.54 -19.16
N VAL A 895 34.08 -11.64 -18.92
CA VAL A 895 32.62 -11.69 -19.13
C VAL A 895 31.92 -10.72 -18.18
N LYS A 896 32.33 -10.70 -16.91
CA LYS A 896 31.80 -9.76 -15.90
C LYS A 896 32.04 -8.30 -16.28
N SER A 897 33.24 -7.96 -16.77
CA SER A 897 33.60 -6.62 -17.24
C SER A 897 32.67 -6.16 -18.36
N ILE A 898 32.41 -7.03 -19.34
CA ILE A 898 31.52 -6.74 -20.46
C ILE A 898 30.07 -6.60 -19.98
N LYS A 899 29.61 -7.45 -19.05
CA LYS A 899 28.29 -7.34 -18.44
C LYS A 899 28.09 -5.96 -17.80
N GLU A 900 29.04 -5.56 -16.97
CA GLU A 900 29.00 -4.29 -16.24
C GLU A 900 29.07 -3.10 -17.19
N ALA A 901 29.96 -3.14 -18.19
CA ALA A 901 30.06 -2.11 -19.22
C ALA A 901 28.73 -1.94 -19.99
N ALA A 902 28.12 -3.06 -20.40
CA ALA A 902 26.84 -3.05 -21.09
C ALA A 902 25.72 -2.51 -20.20
N THR A 903 25.70 -2.86 -18.90
CA THR A 903 24.74 -2.29 -17.94
C THR A 903 24.92 -0.77 -17.78
N LEU A 904 26.17 -0.30 -17.60
CA LEU A 904 26.47 1.13 -17.49
C LEU A 904 26.06 1.90 -18.74
N ALA A 905 26.23 1.29 -19.92
CA ALA A 905 25.86 1.88 -21.20
C ALA A 905 24.35 2.12 -21.37
N LEU A 906 23.46 1.39 -20.67
CA LEU A 906 22.00 1.55 -20.82
C LEU A 906 21.49 2.95 -20.44
N SER A 907 22.18 3.62 -19.53
CA SER A 907 21.84 4.95 -19.03
C SER A 907 22.56 6.10 -19.75
N ARG A 908 23.41 5.78 -20.74
CA ARG A 908 24.32 6.72 -21.42
C ARG A 908 24.03 6.75 -22.93
N TYR A 909 24.45 7.81 -23.60
CA TYR A 909 24.35 7.94 -25.06
C TYR A 909 25.74 7.87 -25.71
N ASN A 910 25.82 7.42 -26.96
CA ASN A 910 27.05 7.38 -27.78
C ASN A 910 28.22 6.55 -27.22
N THR A 911 27.92 5.48 -26.48
CA THR A 911 28.96 4.51 -26.05
C THR A 911 29.27 3.52 -27.16
N ALA A 912 30.38 2.77 -27.03
CA ALA A 912 30.76 1.72 -27.98
C ALA A 912 29.65 0.66 -28.23
N PHE A 913 28.79 0.39 -27.25
CA PHE A 913 27.70 -0.58 -27.36
C PHE A 913 26.52 -0.12 -28.22
N HIS A 914 26.41 1.20 -28.47
CA HIS A 914 25.38 1.76 -29.36
C HIS A 914 25.71 1.52 -30.84
N ASP A 915 26.93 1.10 -31.17
CA ASP A 915 27.23 0.58 -32.51
C ASP A 915 26.64 -0.84 -32.65
N ALA A 916 25.67 -0.96 -33.56
CA ALA A 916 25.01 -2.21 -33.86
C ALA A 916 25.96 -3.33 -34.30
N ALA A 917 27.01 -3.00 -35.05
CA ALA A 917 27.97 -3.99 -35.51
C ALA A 917 28.78 -4.60 -34.36
N VAL A 918 29.18 -3.77 -33.40
CA VAL A 918 29.98 -4.18 -32.23
C VAL A 918 29.15 -5.09 -31.32
N SER A 919 27.97 -4.64 -30.91
CA SER A 919 27.10 -5.42 -30.02
C SER A 919 26.63 -6.73 -30.68
N LYS A 920 26.36 -6.73 -31.99
CA LYS A 920 26.04 -7.96 -32.74
C LYS A 920 27.20 -8.95 -32.75
N ARG A 921 28.43 -8.46 -32.96
CA ARG A 921 29.65 -9.29 -32.94
C ARG A 921 29.85 -9.91 -31.56
N LEU A 922 29.75 -9.11 -30.49
CA LEU A 922 29.87 -9.60 -29.10
C LEU A 922 28.78 -10.61 -28.75
N LEU A 923 27.52 -10.32 -29.12
CA LEU A 923 26.40 -11.24 -28.92
C LEU A 923 26.66 -12.59 -29.62
N SER A 924 27.15 -12.57 -30.86
CA SER A 924 27.50 -13.80 -31.58
C SER A 924 28.62 -14.59 -30.90
N LEU A 925 29.65 -13.92 -30.36
CA LEU A 925 30.73 -14.57 -29.62
C LEU A 925 30.19 -15.27 -28.36
N PHE A 926 29.34 -14.61 -27.59
CA PHE A 926 28.77 -15.20 -26.37
C PHE A 926 27.82 -16.37 -26.65
N LEU A 927 27.02 -16.29 -27.73
CA LEU A 927 26.10 -17.37 -28.11
C LEU A 927 26.83 -18.59 -28.71
N GLN A 928 27.95 -18.38 -29.39
CA GLN A 928 28.77 -19.45 -29.99
C GLN A 928 29.76 -20.09 -29.00
N SER A 929 29.99 -19.44 -27.84
CA SER A 929 30.91 -19.94 -26.82
C SER A 929 30.30 -21.09 -26.01
N SER A 930 31.09 -22.13 -25.70
CA SER A 930 30.71 -23.12 -24.69
C SER A 930 30.85 -22.53 -23.29
N ALA A 931 29.73 -22.24 -22.65
CA ALA A 931 29.70 -21.82 -21.25
C ALA A 931 29.71 -23.07 -20.36
N SER A 932 30.61 -23.13 -19.38
CA SER A 932 30.48 -24.09 -18.29
C SER A 932 29.22 -23.76 -17.47
N ALA A 933 28.71 -24.73 -16.70
CA ALA A 933 27.52 -24.53 -15.86
C ALA A 933 27.63 -23.29 -14.93
N ASP A 934 28.84 -22.98 -14.46
CA ASP A 934 29.12 -21.84 -13.56
C ASP A 934 29.11 -20.48 -14.26
N LEU A 935 29.28 -20.45 -15.59
CA LEU A 935 29.34 -19.23 -16.40
C LEU A 935 28.06 -18.97 -17.19
N ALA A 936 27.21 -19.96 -17.41
CA ALA A 936 25.98 -19.82 -18.21
C ALA A 936 25.07 -18.67 -17.74
N GLU A 937 24.97 -18.46 -16.42
CA GLU A 937 24.20 -17.34 -15.84
C GLU A 937 24.79 -15.98 -16.24
N LEU A 938 26.12 -15.84 -16.21
CA LEU A 938 26.82 -14.60 -16.52
C LEU A 938 26.84 -14.31 -18.03
N TYR A 939 27.01 -15.33 -18.86
CA TYR A 939 26.89 -15.23 -20.32
C TYR A 939 25.49 -14.83 -20.73
N GLY A 940 24.47 -15.45 -20.13
CA GLY A 940 23.09 -15.12 -20.37
C GLY A 940 22.79 -13.67 -19.98
N ALA A 941 23.25 -13.22 -18.81
CA ALA A 941 23.10 -11.83 -18.41
C ALA A 941 23.71 -10.85 -19.43
N CYS A 942 24.94 -11.12 -19.90
CA CYS A 942 25.57 -10.30 -20.94
C CYS A 942 24.75 -10.28 -22.23
N ALA A 943 24.38 -11.45 -22.75
CA ALA A 943 23.64 -11.59 -24.00
C ALA A 943 22.26 -10.90 -23.93
N GLY A 944 21.58 -11.01 -22.78
CA GLY A 944 20.29 -10.36 -22.52
C GLY A 944 20.38 -8.83 -22.54
N ILE A 945 21.40 -8.26 -21.88
CA ILE A 945 21.62 -6.80 -21.88
C ILE A 945 22.06 -6.30 -23.26
N LEU A 946 22.98 -7.00 -23.93
CA LEU A 946 23.46 -6.65 -25.27
C LEU A 946 22.34 -6.62 -26.32
N SER A 947 21.34 -7.50 -26.18
CA SER A 947 20.19 -7.59 -27.08
C SER A 947 19.36 -6.30 -27.13
N ILE A 948 19.42 -5.47 -26.08
CA ILE A 948 18.65 -4.22 -25.98
C ILE A 948 19.20 -3.15 -26.92
N PHE A 949 20.51 -3.10 -27.08
CA PHE A 949 21.14 -2.13 -27.98
C PHE A 949 20.77 -2.42 -29.44
N MET A 950 20.28 -3.63 -29.76
CA MET A 950 19.95 -4.08 -31.13
C MET A 950 18.49 -3.85 -31.52
N LEU A 951 17.63 -3.38 -30.61
CA LEU A 951 16.18 -3.26 -30.82
C LEU A 951 15.81 -2.36 -32.01
N ASP A 952 16.54 -1.28 -32.24
CA ASP A 952 16.26 -0.33 -33.33
C ASP A 952 16.89 -0.77 -34.67
N ALA A 953 17.93 -1.61 -34.62
CA ALA A 953 18.73 -2.00 -35.77
C ALA A 953 18.28 -3.31 -36.42
N GLU A 954 17.71 -4.25 -35.64
CA GLU A 954 17.29 -5.57 -36.13
C GLU A 954 15.80 -5.82 -35.89
N ARG A 955 15.12 -6.43 -36.89
CA ARG A 955 13.69 -6.76 -36.80
C ARG A 955 13.38 -8.03 -35.98
N GLY A 956 14.40 -8.80 -35.61
CA GLY A 956 14.29 -10.09 -34.91
C GLY A 956 15.15 -10.12 -33.66
N LEU A 957 14.82 -11.03 -32.73
CA LEU A 957 15.55 -11.18 -31.46
C LEU A 957 16.51 -12.36 -31.57
N MET A 958 17.80 -12.11 -31.83
CA MET A 958 18.82 -13.15 -32.06
C MET A 958 18.84 -14.22 -30.95
N ILE A 959 18.69 -13.83 -29.68
CA ILE A 959 18.65 -14.79 -28.56
C ILE A 959 17.44 -15.75 -28.63
N ALA A 960 16.31 -15.32 -29.21
CA ALA A 960 15.13 -16.15 -29.42
C ALA A 960 15.32 -17.08 -30.61
N ASP A 961 15.90 -16.60 -31.71
CA ASP A 961 16.20 -17.41 -32.88
C ASP A 961 17.13 -18.57 -32.50
N THR A 962 18.24 -18.28 -31.80
CA THR A 962 19.18 -19.30 -31.32
C THR A 962 18.58 -20.22 -30.25
N LEU A 963 17.66 -19.75 -29.40
CA LEU A 963 17.00 -20.60 -28.39
C LEU A 963 16.14 -21.71 -29.04
N PHE A 964 15.48 -21.39 -30.15
CA PHE A 964 14.53 -22.27 -30.83
C PHE A 964 15.11 -22.98 -32.06
N GLU A 965 16.38 -22.76 -32.38
CA GLU A 965 17.13 -23.53 -33.37
C GLU A 965 17.28 -25.00 -32.95
N THR A 966 17.01 -25.92 -33.88
CA THR A 966 17.04 -27.37 -33.64
C THR A 966 18.45 -27.93 -33.44
N GLU A 967 19.48 -27.28 -33.97
CA GLU A 967 20.88 -27.72 -33.89
C GLU A 967 21.65 -27.10 -32.71
N ALA A 968 21.02 -26.18 -31.94
CA ALA A 968 21.67 -25.48 -30.85
C ALA A 968 22.03 -26.42 -29.68
N SER A 969 23.24 -26.25 -29.13
CA SER A 969 23.70 -27.03 -27.97
C SER A 969 22.86 -26.75 -26.72
N LEU A 970 22.83 -27.69 -25.77
CA LEU A 970 22.10 -27.50 -24.51
C LEU A 970 22.57 -26.27 -23.75
N ASP A 971 23.89 -26.07 -23.63
CA ASP A 971 24.49 -24.94 -22.90
C ASP A 971 24.14 -23.61 -23.55
N THR A 972 24.09 -23.56 -24.89
CA THR A 972 23.63 -22.40 -25.65
C THR A 972 22.16 -22.10 -25.35
N ARG A 973 21.28 -23.11 -25.40
CA ARG A 973 19.84 -22.92 -25.11
C ARG A 973 19.60 -22.48 -23.67
N VAL A 974 20.35 -23.00 -22.70
CA VAL A 974 20.30 -22.54 -21.29
C VAL A 974 20.74 -21.08 -21.17
N THR A 975 21.83 -20.71 -21.86
CA THR A 975 22.33 -19.33 -21.91
C THR A 975 21.29 -18.38 -22.50
N CYS A 976 20.60 -18.77 -23.59
CA CYS A 976 19.52 -17.98 -24.18
C CYS A 976 18.31 -17.83 -23.25
N MET A 977 17.95 -18.87 -22.49
CA MET A 977 16.87 -18.77 -21.48
C MET A 977 17.19 -17.74 -20.40
N VAL A 978 18.43 -17.73 -19.92
CA VAL A 978 18.92 -16.71 -18.98
C VAL A 978 18.93 -15.34 -19.64
N ALA A 979 19.40 -15.23 -20.89
CA ALA A 979 19.42 -13.98 -21.63
C ALA A 979 18.04 -13.36 -21.78
N LEU A 980 17.03 -14.17 -22.08
CA LEU A 980 15.64 -13.72 -22.18
C LEU A 980 15.14 -13.13 -20.86
N ARG A 981 15.56 -13.70 -19.72
CA ARG A 981 15.21 -13.21 -18.37
C ARG A 981 15.78 -11.81 -18.09
N TYR A 982 17.06 -11.60 -18.36
CA TYR A 982 17.70 -10.29 -18.16
C TYR A 982 17.24 -9.25 -19.18
N PHE A 983 17.00 -9.67 -20.43
CA PHE A 983 16.40 -8.82 -21.46
C PHE A 983 15.05 -8.25 -21.01
N LEU A 984 14.16 -9.11 -20.49
CA LEU A 984 12.84 -8.70 -19.99
C LEU A 984 12.93 -7.75 -18.79
N SER A 985 13.82 -8.07 -17.83
CA SER A 985 14.05 -7.22 -16.64
C SER A 985 14.52 -5.82 -17.03
N THR A 986 15.46 -5.74 -17.97
CA THR A 986 16.03 -4.47 -18.39
C THR A 986 15.08 -3.67 -19.29
N LEU A 987 14.26 -4.32 -20.12
CA LEU A 987 13.18 -3.65 -20.86
C LEU A 987 12.17 -2.97 -19.93
N ALA A 988 11.83 -3.62 -18.80
CA ALA A 988 10.95 -3.07 -17.80
C ALA A 988 11.55 -1.82 -17.14
N GLU A 989 12.85 -1.84 -16.80
CA GLU A 989 13.56 -0.68 -16.26
C GLU A 989 13.55 0.53 -17.22
N ARG A 990 13.64 0.29 -18.54
CA ARG A 990 13.62 1.35 -19.56
C ARG A 990 12.21 1.86 -19.91
N SER A 991 11.15 1.33 -19.30
CA SER A 991 9.75 1.64 -19.64
C SER A 991 9.43 1.44 -21.14
N ALA A 992 10.13 0.53 -21.82
CA ALA A 992 9.93 0.23 -23.23
C ALA A 992 8.71 -0.70 -23.44
N SER A 993 8.18 -0.75 -24.66
CA SER A 993 7.06 -1.66 -24.99
C SER A 993 7.52 -3.12 -24.94
N ILE A 994 7.08 -3.86 -23.92
CA ILE A 994 7.48 -5.27 -23.69
C ILE A 994 6.48 -6.25 -24.36
N GLU A 995 5.27 -5.80 -24.68
CA GLU A 995 4.15 -6.66 -25.12
C GLU A 995 4.46 -7.43 -26.42
N ILE A 996 5.28 -6.87 -27.31
CA ILE A 996 5.68 -7.48 -28.59
C ILE A 996 6.41 -8.82 -28.36
N HIS A 997 7.13 -8.96 -27.25
CA HIS A 997 7.94 -10.13 -26.92
C HIS A 997 7.19 -11.22 -26.16
N ARG A 998 5.90 -11.01 -25.84
CA ARG A 998 5.10 -11.96 -25.05
C ARG A 998 5.12 -13.38 -25.63
N HIS A 999 4.93 -13.53 -26.94
CA HIS A 999 4.87 -14.84 -27.60
C HIS A 999 6.20 -15.63 -27.49
N ILE A 1000 7.35 -14.94 -27.51
CA ILE A 1000 8.68 -15.54 -27.34
C ILE A 1000 8.81 -16.10 -25.92
N VAL A 1001 8.40 -15.31 -24.93
CA VAL A 1001 8.47 -15.68 -23.50
C VAL A 1001 7.54 -16.85 -23.21
N LEU A 1002 6.30 -16.84 -23.70
CA LEU A 1002 5.39 -17.97 -23.54
C LEU A 1002 5.94 -19.25 -24.17
N ARG A 1003 6.51 -19.16 -25.39
CA ARG A 1003 7.16 -20.31 -26.05
C ARG A 1003 8.38 -20.82 -25.28
N ALA A 1004 9.16 -19.94 -24.65
CA ALA A 1004 10.28 -20.31 -23.79
C ALA A 1004 9.82 -21.02 -22.51
N LEU A 1005 8.71 -20.60 -21.92
CA LEU A 1005 8.11 -21.24 -20.74
C LEU A 1005 7.60 -22.67 -21.02
N LEU A 1006 7.31 -23.02 -22.29
CA LEU A 1006 6.99 -24.41 -22.67
C LEU A 1006 8.16 -25.38 -22.42
N GLN A 1007 9.40 -24.89 -22.24
CA GLN A 1007 10.52 -25.72 -21.83
C GLN A 1007 10.37 -26.27 -20.39
N LEU A 1008 9.35 -25.84 -19.64
CA LEU A 1008 8.98 -26.42 -18.35
C LEU A 1008 8.39 -27.83 -18.45
N HIS A 1009 8.05 -28.29 -19.66
CA HIS A 1009 7.40 -29.58 -19.85
C HIS A 1009 8.22 -30.75 -19.30
N ARG A 1010 7.58 -31.54 -18.43
CA ARG A 1010 8.11 -32.78 -17.88
C ARG A 1010 7.35 -33.96 -18.51
N PRO A 1011 8.04 -34.87 -19.22
CA PRO A 1011 7.38 -35.97 -19.92
C PRO A 1011 6.82 -36.98 -18.91
N THR A 1012 5.61 -37.46 -19.19
CA THR A 1012 4.95 -38.51 -18.38
C THR A 1012 5.32 -39.92 -18.85
N ASP A 1013 5.75 -40.10 -20.11
CA ASP A 1013 6.16 -41.39 -20.67
C ASP A 1013 7.67 -41.45 -20.96
N THR A 1014 8.28 -42.60 -20.69
CA THR A 1014 9.72 -42.87 -20.87
C THR A 1014 10.18 -42.93 -22.33
N LYS A 1015 9.25 -43.00 -23.28
CA LYS A 1015 9.55 -43.06 -24.72
C LYS A 1015 9.58 -41.67 -25.40
N GLU A 1016 9.23 -40.60 -24.70
CA GLU A 1016 9.37 -39.22 -25.20
C GLU A 1016 10.84 -38.78 -25.17
N SER A 1017 11.58 -39.13 -26.22
CA SER A 1017 12.99 -38.75 -26.41
C SER A 1017 13.21 -37.24 -26.64
N THR A 1018 12.15 -36.44 -26.76
CA THR A 1018 12.18 -35.01 -27.12
C THR A 1018 12.01 -34.07 -25.93
N ALA A 1019 12.06 -34.58 -24.69
CA ALA A 1019 11.80 -33.79 -23.49
C ALA A 1019 12.91 -32.77 -23.15
N PRO A 1020 12.54 -31.57 -22.62
CA PRO A 1020 13.51 -30.60 -22.11
C PRO A 1020 14.37 -31.16 -20.97
N SER A 1021 15.66 -30.83 -20.99
CA SER A 1021 16.59 -31.24 -19.94
C SER A 1021 16.33 -30.50 -18.62
N LEU A 1022 16.87 -31.03 -17.52
CA LEU A 1022 16.71 -30.45 -16.18
C LEU A 1022 17.18 -28.97 -16.10
N PRO A 1023 18.34 -28.57 -16.66
CA PRO A 1023 18.76 -27.16 -16.65
C PRO A 1023 17.80 -26.21 -17.36
N LEU A 1024 17.20 -26.63 -18.48
CA LEU A 1024 16.21 -25.80 -19.20
C LEU A 1024 14.94 -25.61 -18.39
N ARG A 1025 14.47 -26.65 -17.70
CA ARG A 1025 13.34 -26.57 -16.77
C ARG A 1025 13.62 -25.62 -15.61
N SER A 1026 14.81 -25.69 -15.00
CA SER A 1026 15.22 -24.75 -13.94
C SER A 1026 15.19 -23.30 -14.42
N MET A 1027 15.71 -23.04 -15.62
CA MET A 1027 15.71 -21.68 -16.18
C MET A 1027 14.31 -21.21 -16.57
N ALA A 1028 13.45 -22.10 -17.04
CA ALA A 1028 12.04 -21.79 -17.31
C ALA A 1028 11.30 -21.36 -16.04
N LEU A 1029 11.56 -22.01 -14.89
CA LEU A 1029 11.01 -21.59 -13.59
C LEU A 1029 11.51 -20.19 -13.16
N ARG A 1030 12.81 -19.92 -13.33
CA ARG A 1030 13.37 -18.57 -13.04
C ARG A 1030 12.81 -17.49 -13.96
N LEU A 1031 12.59 -17.82 -15.23
CA LEU A 1031 11.91 -16.93 -16.18
C LEU A 1031 10.45 -16.70 -15.76
N LEU A 1032 9.73 -17.74 -15.34
CA LEU A 1032 8.35 -17.65 -14.86
C LEU A 1032 8.23 -16.71 -13.66
N ILE A 1033 9.14 -16.81 -12.68
CA ILE A 1033 9.19 -15.91 -11.52
C ILE A 1033 9.36 -14.45 -11.98
N THR A 1034 10.24 -14.21 -12.96
CA THR A 1034 10.50 -12.87 -13.50
C THR A 1034 9.24 -12.31 -14.19
N VAL A 1035 8.52 -13.14 -14.96
CA VAL A 1035 7.24 -12.75 -15.58
C VAL A 1035 6.18 -12.46 -14.52
N LEU A 1036 6.07 -13.28 -13.48
CA LEU A 1036 5.12 -13.07 -12.38
C LEU A 1036 5.36 -11.76 -11.62
N GLN A 1037 6.62 -11.34 -11.50
CA GLN A 1037 7.00 -10.07 -10.84
C GLN A 1037 6.75 -8.84 -11.71
N GLN A 1038 7.00 -8.93 -13.02
CA GLN A 1038 6.98 -7.76 -13.91
C GLN A 1038 5.65 -7.61 -14.67
N ARG A 1039 5.06 -8.72 -15.14
CA ARG A 1039 3.91 -8.79 -16.06
C ARG A 1039 3.04 -10.03 -15.82
N PRO A 1040 2.40 -10.19 -14.64
CA PRO A 1040 1.60 -11.38 -14.33
C PRO A 1040 0.38 -11.57 -15.25
N HIS A 1041 -0.17 -10.50 -15.83
CA HIS A 1041 -1.30 -10.58 -16.76
C HIS A 1041 -0.98 -11.35 -18.05
N TRP A 1042 0.30 -11.51 -18.42
CA TRP A 1042 0.70 -12.31 -19.58
C TRP A 1042 0.32 -13.79 -19.44
N LEU A 1043 0.15 -14.26 -18.21
CA LEU A 1043 -0.18 -15.63 -17.83
C LEU A 1043 -1.69 -15.88 -17.70
N LEU A 1044 -2.54 -14.95 -18.14
CA LEU A 1044 -3.99 -15.11 -18.19
C LEU A 1044 -4.45 -15.47 -19.61
N CYS A 1045 -3.88 -16.51 -20.22
CA CYS A 1045 -4.32 -16.99 -21.53
C CYS A 1045 -4.36 -18.51 -21.64
N GLU A 1046 -5.19 -19.02 -22.55
CA GLU A 1046 -5.50 -20.45 -22.65
C GLU A 1046 -4.23 -21.32 -22.73
N GLU A 1047 -3.22 -20.86 -23.47
CA GLU A 1047 -1.90 -21.50 -23.57
C GLU A 1047 -1.28 -21.73 -22.18
N THR A 1048 -1.22 -20.70 -21.34
CA THR A 1048 -0.63 -20.80 -20.00
C THR A 1048 -1.42 -21.74 -19.08
N ARG A 1049 -2.76 -21.74 -19.19
CA ARG A 1049 -3.66 -22.65 -18.44
C ARG A 1049 -3.43 -24.10 -18.84
N ALA A 1050 -3.41 -24.37 -20.15
CA ALA A 1050 -3.36 -25.73 -20.67
C ALA A 1050 -1.95 -26.34 -20.64
N THR A 1051 -0.90 -25.50 -20.71
CA THR A 1051 0.47 -26.00 -20.92
C THR A 1051 1.45 -25.58 -19.82
N ILE A 1052 1.45 -24.34 -19.34
CA ILE A 1052 2.51 -23.87 -18.42
C ILE A 1052 2.21 -24.27 -16.97
N PHE A 1053 1.00 -23.98 -16.47
CA PHE A 1053 0.64 -24.26 -15.08
C PHE A 1053 0.63 -25.77 -14.74
N PRO A 1054 0.09 -26.69 -15.57
CA PRO A 1054 0.18 -28.12 -15.31
C PRO A 1054 1.63 -28.61 -15.20
N ASN A 1055 2.52 -28.06 -16.03
CA ASN A 1055 3.95 -28.38 -15.98
C ASN A 1055 4.61 -27.85 -14.69
N LEU A 1056 4.26 -26.63 -14.24
CA LEU A 1056 4.69 -26.12 -12.92
C LEU A 1056 4.25 -27.05 -11.79
N LEU A 1057 3.00 -27.50 -11.79
CA LEU A 1057 2.48 -28.40 -10.74
C LEU A 1057 3.18 -29.77 -10.76
N THR A 1058 3.60 -30.23 -11.93
CA THR A 1058 4.35 -31.48 -12.07
C THR A 1058 5.76 -31.36 -11.46
N GLU A 1059 6.38 -30.18 -11.50
CA GLU A 1059 7.68 -29.92 -10.85
C GLU A 1059 7.60 -29.80 -9.32
N LEU A 1060 6.41 -29.70 -8.73
CA LEU A 1060 6.27 -29.71 -7.26
C LEU A 1060 6.45 -31.10 -6.64
N ARG A 1061 6.48 -32.17 -7.46
CA ARG A 1061 6.54 -33.57 -7.00
C ARG A 1061 7.93 -34.17 -7.21
N GLU A 1062 8.33 -35.03 -6.27
CA GLU A 1062 9.59 -35.79 -6.34
C GLU A 1062 9.73 -36.55 -7.68
N ASP A 1063 10.95 -36.59 -8.23
CA ASP A 1063 11.29 -37.49 -9.34
C ASP A 1063 12.18 -38.63 -8.84
N THR A 1064 11.60 -39.81 -8.68
CA THR A 1064 12.34 -41.01 -8.25
C THR A 1064 13.47 -41.37 -9.22
N LYS A 1065 13.41 -40.94 -10.50
CA LYS A 1065 14.47 -41.17 -11.49
C LYS A 1065 15.69 -40.27 -11.28
N LEU A 1066 15.54 -39.14 -10.57
CA LEU A 1066 16.62 -38.20 -10.27
C LEU A 1066 17.23 -38.41 -8.88
N GLN A 1067 16.74 -39.41 -8.15
CA GLN A 1067 17.15 -39.73 -6.80
C GLN A 1067 18.12 -40.91 -6.77
N GLY A 1068 19.14 -40.81 -5.93
CA GLY A 1068 20.09 -41.88 -5.62
C GLY A 1068 20.36 -41.92 -4.12
N THR A 1069 20.83 -43.07 -3.64
CA THR A 1069 21.28 -43.23 -2.26
C THR A 1069 22.67 -43.84 -2.26
N PHE A 1070 23.57 -43.29 -1.45
CA PHE A 1070 24.90 -43.83 -1.19
C PHE A 1070 24.90 -44.40 0.23
N ASP A 1071 25.13 -45.70 0.38
CA ASP A 1071 25.33 -46.32 1.68
C ASP A 1071 26.79 -46.15 2.12
N LEU A 1072 26.98 -45.49 3.27
CA LEU A 1072 28.25 -45.19 3.90
C LEU A 1072 28.41 -46.01 5.20
N SER A 1073 28.11 -47.31 5.13
CA SER A 1073 28.33 -48.28 6.22
C SER A 1073 27.59 -47.92 7.52
N GLY A 1074 26.27 -47.74 7.41
CA GLY A 1074 25.38 -47.41 8.54
C GLY A 1074 24.73 -46.03 8.45
N TYR A 1075 25.17 -45.20 7.50
CA TYR A 1075 24.57 -43.92 7.13
C TYR A 1075 24.18 -43.93 5.65
N THR A 1076 22.99 -43.45 5.30
CA THR A 1076 22.56 -43.31 3.91
C THR A 1076 22.58 -41.83 3.51
N HIS A 1077 23.38 -41.49 2.50
CA HIS A 1077 23.38 -40.17 1.90
C HIS A 1077 22.46 -40.16 0.67
N ARG A 1078 21.32 -39.46 0.77
CA ARG A 1078 20.38 -39.28 -0.34
C ARG A 1078 20.85 -38.13 -1.23
N VAL A 1079 20.99 -38.41 -2.52
CA VAL A 1079 21.28 -37.40 -3.55
C VAL A 1079 20.05 -37.23 -4.42
N ASP A 1080 19.50 -36.02 -4.46
CA ASP A 1080 18.37 -35.66 -5.31
C ASP A 1080 18.78 -34.57 -6.29
N LYS A 1081 18.96 -34.95 -7.57
CA LYS A 1081 19.35 -34.01 -8.62
C LYS A 1081 18.22 -33.04 -8.98
N GLY A 1082 16.96 -33.38 -8.70
CA GLY A 1082 15.79 -32.56 -9.00
C GLY A 1082 15.45 -31.54 -7.89
N LEU A 1083 16.13 -31.59 -6.74
CA LEU A 1083 15.81 -30.76 -5.57
C LEU A 1083 15.74 -29.26 -5.89
N GLU A 1084 16.72 -28.73 -6.63
CA GLU A 1084 16.77 -27.30 -6.99
C GLU A 1084 15.60 -26.88 -7.90
N CYS A 1085 15.18 -27.72 -8.85
CA CYS A 1085 13.98 -27.47 -9.64
C CYS A 1085 12.73 -27.44 -8.75
N ARG A 1086 12.61 -28.37 -7.81
CA ARG A 1086 11.47 -28.40 -6.89
C ARG A 1086 11.42 -27.16 -6.02
N LYS A 1087 12.55 -26.72 -5.45
CA LYS A 1087 12.65 -25.46 -4.70
C LYS A 1087 12.16 -24.28 -5.53
N LEU A 1088 12.64 -24.16 -6.77
CA LEU A 1088 12.21 -23.11 -7.70
C LEU A 1088 10.72 -23.22 -8.08
N ALA A 1089 10.15 -24.43 -8.14
CA ALA A 1089 8.73 -24.62 -8.40
C ALA A 1089 7.85 -24.15 -7.23
N PHE A 1090 8.25 -24.45 -5.99
CA PHE A 1090 7.58 -23.90 -4.79
C PHE A 1090 7.72 -22.38 -4.69
N GLU A 1091 8.88 -21.83 -5.05
CA GLU A 1091 9.09 -20.38 -5.13
C GLU A 1091 8.24 -19.74 -6.24
N SER A 1092 8.14 -20.38 -7.41
CA SER A 1092 7.28 -19.95 -8.52
C SER A 1092 5.82 -19.95 -8.11
N LEU A 1093 5.35 -21.01 -7.44
CA LEU A 1093 4.00 -21.06 -6.88
C LEU A 1093 3.80 -19.92 -5.87
N SER A 1094 4.77 -19.67 -4.97
CA SER A 1094 4.71 -18.52 -4.06
C SER A 1094 4.66 -17.17 -4.78
N ALA A 1095 5.36 -17.02 -5.89
CA ALA A 1095 5.26 -15.84 -6.76
C ALA A 1095 3.87 -15.72 -7.40
N VAL A 1096 3.21 -16.82 -7.78
CA VAL A 1096 1.81 -16.82 -8.26
C VAL A 1096 0.88 -16.24 -7.18
N PHE A 1097 0.96 -16.74 -5.94
CA PHE A 1097 0.16 -16.22 -4.82
C PHE A 1097 0.42 -14.73 -4.54
N ARG A 1098 1.69 -14.30 -4.61
CA ARG A 1098 2.07 -12.89 -4.41
C ARG A 1098 1.55 -11.99 -5.51
N ALA A 1099 1.78 -12.36 -6.77
CA ALA A 1099 1.31 -11.59 -7.92
C ALA A 1099 -0.21 -11.43 -7.89
N ALA A 1100 -0.90 -12.51 -7.53
CA ALA A 1100 -2.34 -12.52 -7.41
C ALA A 1100 -2.88 -11.59 -6.32
N HIS A 1101 -2.08 -11.25 -5.31
CA HIS A 1101 -2.42 -10.27 -4.27
C HIS A 1101 -2.02 -8.84 -4.67
N GLN A 1102 -0.78 -8.65 -5.11
CA GLN A 1102 -0.22 -7.32 -5.42
C GLN A 1102 -0.86 -6.67 -6.64
N HIS A 1103 -1.25 -7.46 -7.64
CA HIS A 1103 -1.79 -6.97 -8.91
C HIS A 1103 -3.29 -7.23 -9.07
N ASN A 1104 -3.96 -7.78 -8.04
CA ASN A 1104 -5.37 -8.13 -8.07
C ASN A 1104 -5.77 -9.04 -9.25
N VAL A 1105 -4.92 -10.03 -9.58
CA VAL A 1105 -5.13 -10.99 -10.68
C VAL A 1105 -5.43 -12.36 -10.10
N ASP A 1106 -6.55 -13.01 -10.42
CA ASP A 1106 -6.84 -14.36 -9.88
C ASP A 1106 -6.18 -15.49 -10.68
N LEU A 1107 -4.85 -15.55 -10.62
CA LEU A 1107 -4.07 -16.62 -11.26
C LEU A 1107 -4.34 -18.01 -10.65
N ILE A 1108 -4.81 -18.09 -9.41
CA ILE A 1108 -5.04 -19.36 -8.71
C ILE A 1108 -6.31 -20.01 -9.24
N GLU A 1109 -7.39 -19.24 -9.32
CA GLU A 1109 -8.64 -19.69 -9.94
C GLU A 1109 -8.42 -20.01 -11.42
N TYR A 1110 -7.64 -19.19 -12.11
CA TYR A 1110 -7.29 -19.39 -13.52
C TYR A 1110 -6.60 -20.74 -13.81
N CYS A 1111 -5.86 -21.29 -12.84
CA CYS A 1111 -5.17 -22.58 -12.99
C CYS A 1111 -6.11 -23.79 -12.97
N GLU A 1112 -7.37 -23.65 -12.54
CA GLU A 1112 -8.37 -24.74 -12.42
C GLU A 1112 -7.87 -26.01 -11.67
N ALA A 1113 -6.78 -25.89 -10.89
CA ALA A 1113 -6.05 -27.01 -10.31
C ALA A 1113 -6.00 -26.98 -8.77
N GLU A 1114 -6.92 -26.24 -8.14
CA GLU A 1114 -6.94 -25.97 -6.71
C GLU A 1114 -6.77 -27.24 -5.85
N ALA A 1115 -7.54 -28.28 -6.13
CA ALA A 1115 -7.46 -29.55 -5.40
C ALA A 1115 -6.11 -30.28 -5.55
N SER A 1116 -5.50 -30.18 -6.74
CA SER A 1116 -4.18 -30.77 -7.01
C SER A 1116 -3.06 -30.00 -6.30
N VAL A 1117 -3.16 -28.66 -6.29
CA VAL A 1117 -2.23 -27.77 -5.56
C VAL A 1117 -2.29 -28.08 -4.07
N VAL A 1118 -3.48 -28.06 -3.47
CA VAL A 1118 -3.67 -28.32 -2.03
C VAL A 1118 -3.13 -29.70 -1.65
N SER A 1119 -3.45 -30.73 -2.43
CA SER A 1119 -2.93 -32.09 -2.18
C SER A 1119 -1.40 -32.14 -2.21
N THR A 1120 -0.79 -31.45 -3.17
CA THR A 1120 0.68 -31.42 -3.32
C THR A 1120 1.34 -30.65 -2.17
N LEU A 1121 0.75 -29.52 -1.75
CA LEU A 1121 1.21 -28.76 -0.59
C LEU A 1121 1.12 -29.57 0.71
N ILE A 1122 0.02 -30.29 0.94
CA ILE A 1122 -0.15 -31.15 2.12
C ILE A 1122 0.89 -32.28 2.12
N VAL A 1123 1.15 -32.91 0.97
CA VAL A 1123 2.21 -33.92 0.88
C VAL A 1123 3.56 -33.32 1.25
N ALA A 1124 3.90 -32.14 0.72
CA ALA A 1124 5.18 -31.50 0.93
C ALA A 1124 5.35 -30.78 2.28
N CYS A 1125 4.31 -30.65 3.11
CA CYS A 1125 4.38 -29.82 4.32
C CYS A 1125 5.22 -30.38 5.48
N SER A 1126 5.60 -31.65 5.42
CA SER A 1126 6.44 -32.33 6.42
C SER A 1126 7.16 -33.50 5.76
N SER A 1127 8.30 -33.89 6.33
CA SER A 1127 9.04 -35.12 5.97
C SER A 1127 8.34 -36.41 6.43
N HIS A 1128 7.30 -36.30 7.26
CA HIS A 1128 6.50 -37.44 7.72
C HIS A 1128 5.56 -37.98 6.64
N GLY A 1129 5.35 -39.30 6.61
CA GLY A 1129 4.66 -39.95 5.49
C GLY A 1129 5.45 -39.77 4.19
N SER A 1130 4.85 -39.98 3.02
CA SER A 1130 5.51 -39.80 1.72
C SER A 1130 5.81 -38.32 1.36
N GLY A 1131 6.22 -37.49 2.33
CA GLY A 1131 6.48 -36.06 2.17
C GLY A 1131 7.92 -35.71 1.82
N ASP A 1132 8.17 -34.41 1.66
CA ASP A 1132 9.46 -33.89 1.22
C ASP A 1132 10.47 -33.84 2.38
N SER A 1133 11.70 -34.30 2.16
CA SER A 1133 12.75 -34.31 3.18
C SER A 1133 13.41 -32.94 3.42
N GLU A 1134 13.21 -31.98 2.51
CA GLU A 1134 13.83 -30.65 2.61
C GLU A 1134 12.99 -29.67 3.44
N SER A 1135 13.56 -29.17 4.54
CA SER A 1135 12.89 -28.25 5.46
C SER A 1135 12.41 -26.95 4.79
N SER A 1136 13.19 -26.37 3.86
CA SER A 1136 12.80 -25.14 3.16
C SER A 1136 11.54 -25.32 2.31
N ILE A 1137 11.35 -26.52 1.72
CA ILE A 1137 10.14 -26.86 0.96
C ILE A 1137 8.98 -27.04 1.93
N ASN A 1138 9.18 -27.75 3.04
CA ASN A 1138 8.16 -27.95 4.06
C ASN A 1138 7.63 -26.61 4.60
N ASP A 1139 8.52 -25.69 4.94
CA ASP A 1139 8.18 -24.37 5.48
C ASP A 1139 7.48 -23.49 4.43
N THR A 1140 7.92 -23.55 3.17
CA THR A 1140 7.24 -22.86 2.05
C THR A 1140 5.84 -23.43 1.84
N ALA A 1141 5.69 -24.75 1.85
CA ALA A 1141 4.40 -25.42 1.69
C ALA A 1141 3.40 -25.04 2.80
N LYS A 1142 3.85 -25.03 4.06
CA LYS A 1142 3.03 -24.56 5.20
C LYS A 1142 2.51 -23.13 5.00
N ASN A 1143 3.40 -22.21 4.59
CA ASN A 1143 3.01 -20.83 4.29
C ASN A 1143 2.02 -20.73 3.11
N LEU A 1144 2.20 -21.54 2.06
CA LEU A 1144 1.30 -21.55 0.91
C LEU A 1144 -0.07 -22.13 1.25
N ILE A 1145 -0.17 -23.13 2.12
CA ILE A 1145 -1.45 -23.67 2.62
C ILE A 1145 -2.22 -22.56 3.35
N VAL A 1146 -1.57 -21.82 4.26
CA VAL A 1146 -2.19 -20.69 4.96
C VAL A 1146 -2.71 -19.65 3.97
N ARG A 1147 -1.86 -19.19 3.04
CA ARG A 1147 -2.25 -18.19 2.03
C ARG A 1147 -3.39 -18.66 1.14
N PHE A 1148 -3.42 -19.93 0.79
CA PHE A 1148 -4.51 -20.53 0.02
C PHE A 1148 -5.82 -20.49 0.78
N VAL A 1149 -5.82 -20.93 2.04
CA VAL A 1149 -7.02 -20.95 2.88
C VAL A 1149 -7.52 -19.54 3.20
N GLU A 1150 -6.62 -18.59 3.46
CA GLU A 1150 -6.96 -17.18 3.68
C GLU A 1150 -7.65 -16.56 2.45
N ARG A 1151 -7.22 -16.95 1.23
CA ARG A 1151 -7.79 -16.44 -0.03
C ARG A 1151 -9.07 -17.17 -0.46
N LYS A 1152 -9.17 -18.47 -0.18
CA LYS A 1152 -10.31 -19.32 -0.55
C LYS A 1152 -10.87 -20.02 0.70
N PRO A 1153 -11.51 -19.30 1.63
CA PRO A 1153 -12.03 -19.88 2.87
C PRO A 1153 -13.16 -20.89 2.66
N ARG A 1154 -13.73 -20.95 1.45
CA ARG A 1154 -14.81 -21.87 1.05
C ARG A 1154 -14.32 -23.15 0.35
N PHE A 1155 -13.00 -23.33 0.19
CA PHE A 1155 -12.46 -24.54 -0.42
C PHE A 1155 -12.82 -25.78 0.42
N VAL A 1156 -13.36 -26.82 -0.23
CA VAL A 1156 -13.80 -28.05 0.42
C VAL A 1156 -12.64 -29.05 0.46
N PHE A 1157 -12.08 -29.27 1.66
CA PHE A 1157 -11.06 -30.29 1.89
C PHE A 1157 -11.70 -31.68 1.97
N THR A 1158 -11.05 -32.70 1.40
CA THR A 1158 -11.46 -34.08 1.62
C THR A 1158 -11.04 -34.54 3.03
N PRO A 1159 -11.76 -35.48 3.67
CA PRO A 1159 -11.38 -36.01 4.98
C PRO A 1159 -9.93 -36.53 5.00
N SER A 1160 -9.52 -37.24 3.94
CA SER A 1160 -8.15 -37.73 3.77
C SER A 1160 -7.08 -36.63 3.71
N GLN A 1161 -7.39 -35.46 3.16
CA GLN A 1161 -6.48 -34.31 3.13
C GLN A 1161 -6.29 -33.73 4.54
N LEU A 1162 -7.38 -33.59 5.30
CA LEU A 1162 -7.36 -33.07 6.67
C LEU A 1162 -6.60 -34.02 7.60
N ASP A 1163 -6.90 -35.32 7.56
CA ASP A 1163 -6.23 -36.33 8.38
C ASP A 1163 -4.72 -36.37 8.11
N SER A 1164 -4.33 -36.31 6.82
CA SER A 1164 -2.92 -36.27 6.41
C SER A 1164 -2.20 -35.02 6.93
N LEU A 1165 -2.84 -33.85 6.80
CA LEU A 1165 -2.29 -32.59 7.30
C LEU A 1165 -2.15 -32.60 8.83
N VAL A 1166 -3.16 -33.07 9.56
CA VAL A 1166 -3.14 -33.21 11.03
C VAL A 1166 -1.98 -34.11 11.46
N SER A 1167 -1.84 -35.29 10.85
CA SER A 1167 -0.77 -36.23 11.18
C SER A 1167 0.62 -35.63 10.97
N LYS A 1168 0.82 -34.89 9.87
CA LYS A 1168 2.09 -34.21 9.54
C LYS A 1168 2.41 -33.06 10.49
N LEU A 1169 1.44 -32.19 10.80
CA LEU A 1169 1.63 -31.07 11.71
C LEU A 1169 1.88 -31.54 13.15
N LEU A 1170 1.17 -32.57 13.60
CA LEU A 1170 1.36 -33.18 14.92
C LEU A 1170 2.79 -33.74 15.07
N HIS A 1171 3.25 -34.47 14.06
CA HIS A 1171 4.61 -35.01 14.03
C HIS A 1171 5.67 -33.91 14.10
N ASP A 1172 5.55 -32.85 13.29
CA ASP A 1172 6.51 -31.73 13.31
C ASP A 1172 6.51 -30.99 14.65
N ILE A 1173 5.35 -30.87 15.31
CA ILE A 1173 5.26 -30.30 16.67
C ILE A 1173 5.98 -31.18 17.69
N GLN A 1174 5.81 -32.50 17.62
CA GLN A 1174 6.47 -33.44 18.53
C GLN A 1174 7.99 -33.49 18.30
N TRP A 1175 8.45 -33.53 17.03
CA TRP A 1175 9.87 -33.55 16.68
C TRP A 1175 10.57 -32.23 17.03
N GLY A 1176 9.90 -31.09 16.81
CA GLY A 1176 10.43 -29.75 17.04
C GLY A 1176 10.76 -29.40 18.49
N THR A 1177 10.43 -30.26 19.46
CA THR A 1177 10.76 -30.08 20.89
C THR A 1177 12.23 -30.39 21.25
N SER A 1178 13.06 -30.76 20.27
CA SER A 1178 14.49 -31.10 20.43
C SER A 1178 15.46 -29.93 20.10
N SER A 1179 16.73 -30.05 20.49
CA SER A 1179 17.63 -28.91 20.78
C SER A 1179 18.36 -28.25 19.59
N THR A 1180 17.99 -28.48 18.32
CA THR A 1180 18.69 -27.85 17.18
C THR A 1180 17.93 -26.65 16.59
N ASP A 1181 18.67 -25.63 16.13
CA ASP A 1181 18.09 -24.38 15.59
C ASP A 1181 17.18 -24.61 14.35
N ALA A 1182 17.50 -25.61 13.53
CA ALA A 1182 16.68 -25.97 12.37
C ALA A 1182 15.31 -26.53 12.80
N GLN A 1183 15.28 -27.40 13.82
CA GLN A 1183 14.04 -27.97 14.38
C GLN A 1183 13.18 -26.91 15.05
N LYS A 1184 13.80 -25.95 15.74
CA LYS A 1184 13.12 -24.79 16.32
C LYS A 1184 12.48 -23.92 15.23
N THR A 1185 13.16 -23.72 14.09
CA THR A 1185 12.62 -22.96 12.96
C THR A 1185 11.42 -23.65 12.33
N THR A 1186 11.51 -24.95 12.06
CA THR A 1186 10.36 -25.73 11.58
C THR A 1186 9.18 -25.69 12.55
N LEU A 1187 9.43 -25.81 13.86
CA LEU A 1187 8.38 -25.69 14.88
C LEU A 1187 7.69 -24.31 14.85
N LEU A 1188 8.43 -23.23 14.65
CA LEU A 1188 7.87 -21.88 14.53
C LEU A 1188 6.92 -21.77 13.31
N TYR A 1189 7.30 -22.30 12.15
CA TYR A 1189 6.44 -22.32 10.96
C TYR A 1189 5.23 -23.24 11.14
N THR A 1190 5.39 -24.39 11.81
CA THR A 1190 4.29 -25.32 12.11
C THR A 1190 3.27 -24.68 13.06
N ILE A 1191 3.70 -24.04 14.14
CA ILE A 1191 2.80 -23.33 15.07
C ILE A 1191 2.05 -22.22 14.33
N ARG A 1192 2.75 -21.43 13.51
CA ARG A 1192 2.12 -20.36 12.72
C ARG A 1192 1.05 -20.91 11.79
N CYS A 1193 1.36 -22.00 11.09
CA CYS A 1193 0.44 -22.69 10.19
C CYS A 1193 -0.81 -23.16 10.95
N VAL A 1194 -0.64 -23.89 12.05
CA VAL A 1194 -1.75 -24.39 12.88
C VAL A 1194 -2.62 -23.25 13.40
N MET A 1195 -2.01 -22.20 13.95
CA MET A 1195 -2.76 -21.08 14.52
C MET A 1195 -3.55 -20.32 13.44
N ARG A 1196 -2.94 -20.06 12.27
CA ARG A 1196 -3.61 -19.39 11.15
C ARG A 1196 -4.74 -20.21 10.55
N LEU A 1197 -4.58 -21.53 10.46
CA LEU A 1197 -5.62 -22.41 9.97
C LEU A 1197 -6.74 -22.63 11.00
N SER A 1198 -6.43 -22.58 12.29
CA SER A 1198 -7.42 -22.81 13.36
C SER A 1198 -8.59 -21.81 13.38
N SER A 1199 -8.43 -20.63 12.79
CA SER A 1199 -9.51 -19.63 12.65
C SER A 1199 -10.47 -19.91 11.49
N HIS A 1200 -10.20 -20.93 10.66
CA HIS A 1200 -11.04 -21.30 9.52
C HIS A 1200 -12.00 -22.44 9.88
N PRO A 1201 -13.30 -22.36 9.51
CA PRO A 1201 -14.34 -23.31 9.93
C PRO A 1201 -13.98 -24.78 9.67
N VAL A 1202 -13.42 -25.08 8.49
CA VAL A 1202 -13.05 -26.45 8.10
C VAL A 1202 -12.10 -27.12 9.10
N PHE A 1203 -11.16 -26.35 9.66
CA PHE A 1203 -10.20 -26.84 10.65
C PHE A 1203 -10.71 -26.71 12.08
N ALA A 1204 -11.51 -25.67 12.35
CA ALA A 1204 -12.10 -25.42 13.67
C ALA A 1204 -13.00 -26.56 14.12
N TYR A 1205 -13.67 -27.27 13.21
CA TYR A 1205 -14.56 -28.39 13.54
C TYR A 1205 -13.92 -29.78 13.47
N HIS A 1206 -12.67 -29.88 13.00
CA HIS A 1206 -11.98 -31.16 12.88
C HIS A 1206 -11.36 -31.55 14.21
N THR A 1207 -11.84 -32.63 14.84
CA THR A 1207 -11.42 -33.07 16.18
C THR A 1207 -9.91 -33.26 16.29
N GLY A 1208 -9.30 -33.96 15.34
CA GLY A 1208 -7.84 -34.15 15.33
C GLY A 1208 -7.06 -32.85 15.12
N PHE A 1209 -7.63 -31.85 14.45
CA PHE A 1209 -6.95 -30.56 14.27
C PHE A 1209 -7.03 -29.70 15.54
N GLN A 1210 -8.16 -29.76 16.26
CA GLN A 1210 -8.31 -29.10 17.55
C GLN A 1210 -7.28 -29.62 18.57
N GLU A 1211 -7.02 -30.92 18.61
CA GLU A 1211 -5.98 -31.50 19.48
C GLU A 1211 -4.59 -30.91 19.17
N VAL A 1212 -4.23 -30.85 17.89
CA VAL A 1212 -2.97 -30.24 17.43
C VAL A 1212 -2.91 -28.75 17.78
N ALA A 1213 -4.01 -28.02 17.61
CA ALA A 1213 -4.13 -26.60 17.95
C ALA A 1213 -3.97 -26.35 19.45
N GLU A 1214 -4.53 -27.20 20.32
CA GLU A 1214 -4.33 -27.10 21.77
C GLU A 1214 -2.87 -27.32 22.17
N VAL A 1215 -2.18 -28.29 21.54
CA VAL A 1215 -0.74 -28.49 21.77
C VAL A 1215 0.07 -27.27 21.30
N ALA A 1216 -0.26 -26.70 20.14
CA ALA A 1216 0.40 -25.50 19.62
C ALA A 1216 0.15 -24.26 20.51
N ARG A 1217 -1.08 -24.10 21.03
CA ARG A 1217 -1.46 -23.01 21.95
C ARG A 1217 -0.69 -23.03 23.27
N ARG A 1218 -0.29 -24.21 23.74
CA ARG A 1218 0.52 -24.39 24.96
C ARG A 1218 2.03 -24.25 24.74
N SER A 1219 2.47 -24.05 23.49
CA SER A 1219 3.89 -23.91 23.17
C SER A 1219 4.46 -22.58 23.67
N ALA A 1220 5.65 -22.64 24.29
CA ALA A 1220 6.41 -21.45 24.70
C ALA A 1220 6.88 -20.59 23.51
N LEU A 1221 6.86 -21.13 22.29
CA LEU A 1221 7.27 -20.43 21.07
C LEU A 1221 6.12 -19.71 20.34
N LEU A 1222 4.89 -19.78 20.85
CA LEU A 1222 3.72 -19.18 20.19
C LEU A 1222 3.89 -17.69 19.90
N ALA A 1223 4.36 -16.91 20.89
CA ALA A 1223 4.56 -15.48 20.73
C ALA A 1223 5.62 -15.13 19.69
N GLN A 1224 6.69 -15.93 19.59
CA GLN A 1224 7.72 -15.76 18.56
C GLN A 1224 7.20 -16.18 17.18
N SER A 1225 6.40 -17.25 17.11
CA SER A 1225 5.79 -17.78 15.89
C SER A 1225 4.79 -16.80 15.25
N LEU A 1226 3.98 -16.11 16.06
CA LEU A 1226 3.00 -15.13 15.57
C LEU A 1226 3.63 -13.82 15.07
N LYS A 1227 4.89 -13.52 15.44
CA LYS A 1227 5.65 -12.35 14.94
C LYS A 1227 6.27 -12.59 13.56
N LEU A 1228 6.52 -13.84 13.18
CA LEU A 1228 6.98 -14.23 11.85
C LEU A 1228 5.83 -14.11 10.85
#